data_AF-X8J5M9-F1
#
_entry.id   AF-X8J5M9-F1
#
_cell.length_a   1.000
_cell.length_b   1.000
_cell.length_c   1.000
_cell.angle_alpha   90.00
_cell.angle_beta   90.00
_cell.angle_gamma   90.00
#
_symmetry.space_group_name_H-M   'P 1'
#
loop_
_entity.id
_entity.type
_entity.pdbx_description
1 polymer ?
#
loop_
_entity_poly.entity_id
_entity_poly.type
_entity_poly.pdbx_seq_one_letter_code
_entity_poly.pdbx_strand_id
1 'polypeptide(L)'
;MGLFVEEFPDPLAGTPISNKRKLPPDLAAYMRSVGVLADPKLFETAELLMTTGLTDADKDRHLKSTMYAGNTPWDGCKAMVNDVDKLAHGPEFKQYSIPIFDGRRPRPQYMICRDIITIARDFFANQAFNNHMRYKPWRLYTSAEKTERVYADMAASDWWWKELEKLIAQGQQNPTLAPLIIATDQTTLSIMCGGQKAYPVYVSFGNLDKNWRRKPSKHGMYLLGYLPVDAFEDVPDDDERKRLKAELVHRAMEKMLEPLREASVNGIEMWCPDGFKRRIYPRVAAYTADWPEQSLQCVTTEGRCPICKAAYRNRGHLVDEAEQREREETLNALRTYIATTNEAHLDLLGLRPVWPWWGDIPDVNLSACLTPDLLHQTYQGLFRHLVRWMKVIVGVDVLDERIAAMPQAEGLARFAKGISGISSGRWTGRESKQLLAQFLPVVAGTLSPELTTMVSALVNFMYRAHATSLTDVDLDAMDEDLRVFHEHKHLLVGRGKIFKNGKRFDKIAKLHMLRHWTHSIRQLGTPDGYNTETPEQLHIEYAKIPWRASNKREPLPQMVKYVQRQEAIRLHRTYLDRYLTEGQEEAIEIDQDAADAEDNEDELAEVLDEARDDPGLVAQPVVYPSPIRCIASAPTVVNQPIQQLRDRYLASNIIPDIKDFLIRRCNVPTTDVLVSEIIT
;
A
#
# COMPACT_ATOMS: atom_id res chain seq x y z
N MET A 1 24.46 -9.05 -12.94
CA MET A 1 24.29 -10.37 -12.30
C MET A 1 22.81 -10.62 -12.12
N GLY A 2 22.32 -11.82 -12.43
CA GLY A 2 20.93 -12.21 -12.15
C GLY A 2 20.82 -12.81 -10.75
N LEU A 3 19.67 -12.64 -10.09
CA LEU A 3 19.36 -13.31 -8.82
C LEU A 3 19.23 -14.83 -9.06
N PHE A 4 19.65 -15.62 -8.09
CA PHE A 4 19.37 -17.05 -8.06
C PHE A 4 18.00 -17.31 -7.40
N VAL A 5 17.19 -18.15 -8.04
CA VAL A 5 15.85 -18.50 -7.57
C VAL A 5 15.86 -19.93 -7.05
N GLU A 6 15.59 -20.10 -5.76
CA GLU A 6 15.20 -21.35 -5.16
C GLU A 6 13.68 -21.51 -5.25
N GLU A 7 13.26 -22.51 -6.02
CA GLU A 7 11.86 -22.88 -6.16
C GLU A 7 11.33 -23.58 -4.92
N PHE A 8 10.04 -23.42 -4.64
CA PHE A 8 9.36 -24.17 -3.60
C PHE A 8 9.42 -25.69 -3.88
N PRO A 9 9.75 -26.53 -2.89
CA PRO A 9 10.11 -27.94 -3.12
C PRO A 9 8.96 -28.83 -3.58
N ASP A 10 7.71 -28.50 -3.23
CA ASP A 10 6.55 -29.27 -3.67
C ASP A 10 6.14 -28.88 -5.11
N PRO A 11 6.21 -29.80 -6.08
CA PRO A 11 5.91 -29.51 -7.48
C PRO A 11 4.42 -29.32 -7.77
N LEU A 12 3.53 -29.73 -6.85
CA LEU A 12 2.07 -29.56 -6.96
C LEU A 12 1.59 -28.24 -6.38
N ALA A 13 2.40 -27.58 -5.56
CA ALA A 13 2.02 -26.32 -4.93
C ALA A 13 1.79 -25.21 -5.98
N GLY A 14 0.67 -24.52 -5.88
CA GLY A 14 0.27 -23.47 -6.83
C GLY A 14 -0.16 -23.97 -8.22
N THR A 15 -0.21 -25.28 -8.47
CA THR A 15 -0.58 -25.80 -9.80
C THR A 15 -2.11 -25.87 -9.99
N PRO A 16 -2.59 -25.89 -11.24
CA PRO A 16 -4.01 -26.09 -11.54
C PRO A 16 -4.55 -27.41 -10.97
N ILE A 17 -5.82 -27.39 -10.53
CA ILE A 17 -6.58 -28.61 -10.13
C ILE A 17 -7.25 -29.30 -11.32
N SER A 18 -7.18 -28.68 -12.50
CA SER A 18 -7.75 -29.20 -13.74
C SER A 18 -7.04 -28.60 -14.96
N ASN A 19 -6.95 -29.38 -16.03
CA ASN A 19 -6.48 -28.91 -17.34
C ASN A 19 -7.55 -28.13 -18.12
N LYS A 20 -8.78 -28.01 -17.59
CA LYS A 20 -9.82 -27.17 -18.20
C LYS A 20 -9.38 -25.71 -18.16
N ARG A 21 -9.56 -25.00 -19.28
CA ARG A 21 -9.37 -23.55 -19.36
C ARG A 21 -10.69 -22.81 -19.22
N LYS A 22 -10.66 -21.64 -18.58
CA LYS A 22 -11.80 -20.72 -18.54
C LYS A 22 -12.09 -20.27 -19.97
N LEU A 23 -13.33 -20.39 -20.41
CA LEU A 23 -13.75 -19.77 -21.65
C LEU A 23 -13.71 -18.24 -21.49
N PRO A 24 -13.22 -17.50 -22.50
CA PRO A 24 -13.37 -16.05 -22.52
C PRO A 24 -14.84 -15.65 -22.34
N PRO A 25 -15.12 -14.47 -21.75
CA PRO A 25 -16.49 -13.95 -21.74
C PRO A 25 -16.99 -13.79 -23.18
N ASP A 26 -18.28 -14.10 -23.41
CA ASP A 26 -18.93 -13.81 -24.68
C ASP A 26 -19.16 -12.29 -24.79
N LEU A 27 -18.16 -11.58 -25.32
CA LEU A 27 -18.18 -10.14 -25.46
C LEU A 27 -19.31 -9.69 -26.39
N ALA A 28 -19.65 -10.48 -27.41
CA ALA A 28 -20.75 -10.14 -28.31
C ALA A 28 -22.11 -10.19 -27.58
N ALA A 29 -22.35 -11.20 -26.74
CA ALA A 29 -23.53 -11.25 -25.90
C ALA A 29 -23.55 -10.12 -24.86
N TYR A 30 -22.40 -9.81 -24.27
CA TYR A 30 -22.27 -8.68 -23.36
C TYR A 30 -22.59 -7.33 -24.05
N MET A 31 -22.05 -7.07 -25.24
CA MET A 31 -22.33 -5.83 -26.00
C MET A 31 -23.81 -5.72 -26.35
N ARG A 32 -24.49 -6.82 -26.71
CA ARG A 32 -25.95 -6.82 -26.90
C ARG A 32 -26.72 -6.47 -25.63
N SER A 33 -26.19 -6.79 -24.45
CA SER A 33 -26.85 -6.55 -23.16
C SER A 33 -26.77 -5.09 -22.68
N VAL A 34 -25.72 -4.36 -23.05
CA VAL A 34 -25.47 -2.98 -22.58
C VAL A 34 -26.13 -1.90 -23.44
N GLY A 35 -26.78 -2.29 -24.55
CA GLY A 35 -27.59 -1.39 -25.38
C GLY A 35 -26.76 -0.28 -26.02
N VAL A 36 -27.15 0.98 -25.79
CA VAL A 36 -26.53 2.15 -26.43
C VAL A 36 -25.04 2.32 -26.08
N LEU A 37 -24.60 1.78 -24.96
CA LEU A 37 -23.19 1.86 -24.53
C LEU A 37 -22.29 0.88 -25.27
N ALA A 38 -22.82 0.00 -26.12
CA ALA A 38 -21.99 -0.77 -27.05
C ALA A 38 -21.40 0.09 -28.18
N ASP A 39 -21.95 1.30 -28.41
CA ASP A 39 -21.36 2.27 -29.35
C ASP A 39 -20.19 3.00 -28.68
N PRO A 40 -18.98 2.95 -29.25
CA PRO A 40 -17.80 3.56 -28.64
C PRO A 40 -17.90 5.06 -28.41
N LYS A 41 -18.53 5.82 -29.31
CA LYS A 41 -18.66 7.28 -29.18
C LYS A 41 -19.64 7.66 -28.08
N LEU A 42 -20.73 6.89 -27.97
CA LEU A 42 -21.69 7.08 -26.89
C LEU A 42 -21.05 6.71 -25.55
N PHE A 43 -20.32 5.61 -25.48
CA PHE A 43 -19.59 5.23 -24.29
C PHE A 43 -18.55 6.28 -23.88
N GLU A 44 -17.70 6.77 -24.79
CA GLU A 44 -16.73 7.85 -24.53
C GLU A 44 -17.40 9.11 -23.95
N THR A 45 -18.58 9.45 -24.47
CA THR A 45 -19.37 10.58 -23.96
C THR A 45 -19.85 10.32 -22.52
N ALA A 46 -20.42 9.15 -22.25
CA ALA A 46 -20.89 8.80 -20.91
C ALA A 46 -19.74 8.74 -19.91
N GLU A 47 -18.62 8.14 -20.31
CA GLU A 47 -17.42 8.03 -19.50
C GLU A 47 -16.87 9.40 -19.14
N LEU A 48 -16.65 10.28 -20.12
CA LEU A 48 -16.18 11.64 -19.88
C LEU A 48 -17.08 12.37 -18.88
N LEU A 49 -18.40 12.33 -19.08
CA LEU A 49 -19.34 13.03 -18.19
C LEU A 49 -19.39 12.41 -16.78
N MET A 50 -19.08 11.13 -16.63
CA MET A 50 -19.10 10.42 -15.35
C MET A 50 -17.78 10.52 -14.57
N THR A 51 -16.65 10.76 -15.23
CA THR A 51 -15.32 10.83 -14.60
C THR A 51 -14.84 12.26 -14.34
N THR A 52 -15.40 13.27 -15.01
CA THR A 52 -15.01 14.69 -14.90
C THR A 52 -15.46 15.42 -13.63
N GLY A 53 -16.11 14.73 -12.68
CA GLY A 53 -16.54 15.32 -11.41
C GLY A 53 -17.69 16.34 -11.52
N LEU A 54 -18.36 16.41 -12.69
CA LEU A 54 -19.49 17.29 -12.94
C LEU A 54 -20.69 16.96 -12.04
N THR A 55 -21.45 18.00 -11.65
CA THR A 55 -22.75 17.79 -11.00
C THR A 55 -23.76 17.22 -11.99
N ASP A 56 -24.82 16.59 -11.49
CA ASP A 56 -25.88 16.08 -12.38
C ASP A 56 -26.55 17.20 -13.19
N ALA A 57 -26.62 18.42 -12.66
CA ALA A 57 -27.12 19.59 -13.37
C ALA A 57 -26.17 20.03 -14.50
N ASP A 58 -24.86 19.96 -14.27
CA ASP A 58 -23.87 20.29 -15.29
C ASP A 58 -23.83 19.21 -16.39
N LYS A 59 -23.91 17.93 -16.04
CA LYS A 59 -24.07 16.84 -17.01
C LYS A 59 -25.31 17.05 -17.88
N ASP A 60 -26.43 17.43 -17.25
CA ASP A 60 -27.67 17.81 -17.94
C ASP A 60 -27.46 18.97 -18.92
N ARG A 61 -26.71 20.01 -18.50
CA ARG A 61 -26.37 21.15 -19.37
C ARG A 61 -25.52 20.72 -20.56
N HIS A 62 -24.54 19.84 -20.36
CA HIS A 62 -23.72 19.30 -21.44
C HIS A 62 -24.55 18.50 -22.43
N LEU A 63 -25.36 17.54 -21.95
CA LEU A 63 -26.23 16.72 -22.81
C LEU A 63 -27.24 17.54 -23.62
N LYS A 64 -27.66 18.71 -23.11
CA LYS A 64 -28.57 19.65 -23.79
C LYS A 64 -27.86 20.70 -24.66
N SER A 65 -26.53 20.74 -24.65
CA SER A 65 -25.77 21.68 -25.49
C SER A 65 -25.82 21.28 -26.96
N THR A 66 -25.54 22.23 -27.87
CA THR A 66 -25.55 21.98 -29.32
C THR A 66 -24.57 20.89 -29.77
N MET A 67 -23.58 20.56 -28.94
CA MET A 67 -22.60 19.50 -29.22
C MET A 67 -23.20 18.10 -29.05
N TYR A 68 -24.06 17.89 -28.05
CA TYR A 68 -24.58 16.58 -27.66
C TYR A 68 -26.07 16.40 -27.93
N ALA A 69 -26.84 17.48 -27.96
CA ALA A 69 -28.27 17.46 -28.22
C ALA A 69 -28.55 16.92 -29.62
N GLY A 70 -29.31 15.82 -29.70
CA GLY A 70 -29.60 15.11 -30.95
C GLY A 70 -28.49 14.16 -31.42
N ASN A 71 -27.28 14.25 -30.86
CA ASN A 71 -26.15 13.34 -31.15
C ASN A 71 -26.02 12.20 -30.12
N THR A 72 -26.64 12.35 -28.94
CA THR A 72 -26.72 11.29 -27.92
C THR A 72 -28.18 10.86 -27.72
N PRO A 73 -28.44 9.60 -27.28
CA PRO A 73 -29.79 9.11 -27.05
C PRO A 73 -30.41 9.61 -25.73
N TRP A 74 -29.67 10.39 -24.93
CA TRP A 74 -30.07 10.80 -23.59
C TRP A 74 -30.71 12.18 -23.59
N ASP A 75 -31.93 12.28 -23.07
CA ASP A 75 -32.65 13.54 -22.83
C ASP A 75 -32.14 14.29 -21.58
N GLY A 76 -31.32 13.61 -20.76
CA GLY A 76 -30.62 14.16 -19.62
C GLY A 76 -29.77 13.12 -18.89
N CYS A 77 -29.09 13.57 -17.83
CA CYS A 77 -28.17 12.81 -17.01
C CYS A 77 -28.82 11.54 -16.46
N LYS A 78 -30.10 11.62 -16.04
CA LYS A 78 -30.81 10.45 -15.51
C LYS A 78 -30.91 9.31 -16.52
N ALA A 79 -31.18 9.60 -17.79
CA ALA A 79 -31.24 8.57 -18.84
C ALA A 79 -29.86 7.95 -19.08
N MET A 80 -28.81 8.77 -19.18
CA MET A 80 -27.42 8.31 -19.31
C MET A 80 -27.02 7.40 -18.14
N VAL A 81 -27.30 7.85 -16.92
CA VAL A 81 -26.98 7.11 -15.69
C VAL A 81 -27.75 5.79 -15.60
N ASN A 82 -28.96 5.70 -16.12
CA ASN A 82 -29.70 4.43 -16.19
C ASN A 82 -29.06 3.45 -17.18
N ASP A 83 -28.44 3.93 -18.26
CA ASP A 83 -27.67 3.06 -19.16
C ASP A 83 -26.34 2.64 -18.53
N VAL A 84 -25.66 3.55 -17.82
CA VAL A 84 -24.45 3.21 -17.03
C VAL A 84 -24.76 2.16 -15.97
N ASP A 85 -25.93 2.23 -15.32
CA ASP A 85 -26.39 1.24 -14.33
C ASP A 85 -26.65 -0.16 -14.95
N LYS A 86 -26.66 -0.32 -16.29
CA LYS A 86 -26.74 -1.62 -16.98
C LYS A 86 -25.37 -2.28 -17.22
N LEU A 87 -24.28 -1.52 -17.09
CA LEU A 87 -22.95 -2.04 -17.29
C LEU A 87 -22.64 -3.13 -16.25
N ALA A 88 -21.94 -4.19 -16.68
CA ALA A 88 -21.34 -5.13 -15.73
C ALA A 88 -20.39 -4.37 -14.80
N HIS A 89 -20.42 -4.73 -13.52
CA HIS A 89 -19.57 -4.16 -12.49
C HIS A 89 -18.98 -5.28 -11.63
N GLY A 90 -18.01 -4.92 -10.78
CA GLY A 90 -17.42 -5.84 -9.81
C GLY A 90 -18.41 -6.29 -8.72
N PRO A 91 -17.91 -6.93 -7.65
CA PRO A 91 -18.74 -7.45 -6.56
C PRO A 91 -19.71 -6.42 -5.98
N GLU A 92 -20.95 -6.84 -5.69
CA GLU A 92 -21.98 -5.95 -5.14
C GLU A 92 -21.74 -5.59 -3.67
N PHE A 93 -22.06 -4.34 -3.34
CA PHE A 93 -22.16 -3.89 -1.95
C PHE A 93 -23.50 -4.28 -1.34
N LYS A 94 -23.48 -4.78 -0.10
CA LYS A 94 -24.66 -5.14 0.68
C LYS A 94 -24.62 -4.45 2.04
N GLN A 95 -25.79 -4.02 2.50
CA GLN A 95 -25.93 -3.44 3.82
C GLN A 95 -26.18 -4.54 4.86
N TYR A 96 -25.49 -4.45 6.00
CA TYR A 96 -25.61 -5.37 7.12
C TYR A 96 -25.92 -4.60 8.41
N SER A 97 -26.76 -5.20 9.26
CA SER A 97 -27.01 -4.70 10.61
C SER A 97 -26.02 -5.35 11.59
N ILE A 98 -25.36 -4.53 12.40
CA ILE A 98 -24.42 -4.92 13.45
C ILE A 98 -25.10 -4.65 14.80
N PRO A 99 -25.57 -5.69 15.50
CA PRO A 99 -26.21 -5.51 16.79
C PRO A 99 -25.17 -5.23 17.89
N ILE A 100 -25.34 -4.12 18.59
CA ILE A 100 -24.59 -3.76 19.80
C ILE A 100 -25.54 -3.63 20.99
N PHE A 101 -25.06 -3.93 22.18
CA PHE A 101 -25.79 -3.73 23.43
C PHE A 101 -24.99 -2.82 24.37
N ASP A 102 -25.60 -1.73 24.82
CA ASP A 102 -24.97 -0.70 25.68
C ASP A 102 -25.27 -0.90 27.17
N GLY A 103 -25.72 -2.09 27.56
CA GLY A 103 -26.20 -2.35 28.92
C GLY A 103 -27.66 -1.95 29.19
N ARG A 104 -28.28 -1.14 28.32
CA ARG A 104 -29.65 -0.63 28.49
C ARG A 104 -30.59 -1.08 27.37
N ARG A 105 -30.14 -1.02 26.12
CA ARG A 105 -30.94 -1.31 24.93
C ARG A 105 -30.10 -1.84 23.77
N PRO A 106 -30.70 -2.64 22.86
CA PRO A 106 -30.09 -2.92 21.57
C PRO A 106 -29.91 -1.65 20.73
N ARG A 107 -28.76 -1.53 20.08
CA ARG A 107 -28.39 -0.45 19.16
C ARG A 107 -27.95 -1.07 17.82
N PRO A 108 -28.86 -1.19 16.84
CA PRO A 108 -28.47 -1.66 15.52
C PRO A 108 -27.63 -0.56 14.85
N GLN A 109 -26.43 -0.93 14.43
CA GLN A 109 -25.56 -0.10 13.60
C GLN A 109 -25.53 -0.68 12.18
N TYR A 110 -25.22 0.13 11.17
CA TYR A 110 -25.24 -0.33 9.78
C TYR A 110 -23.87 -0.22 9.12
N MET A 111 -23.48 -1.30 8.48
CA MET A 111 -22.28 -1.43 7.67
C MET A 111 -22.69 -1.62 6.21
N ILE A 112 -21.90 -1.15 5.26
CA ILE A 112 -22.03 -1.55 3.85
C ILE A 112 -20.72 -2.21 3.42
N CYS A 113 -20.78 -3.46 2.98
CA CYS A 113 -19.60 -4.19 2.52
C CYS A 113 -19.92 -5.19 1.40
N ARG A 114 -18.86 -5.65 0.74
CA ARG A 114 -18.86 -6.75 -0.23
C ARG A 114 -18.55 -8.07 0.48
N ASP A 115 -18.90 -9.16 -0.18
CA ASP A 115 -18.42 -10.48 0.21
C ASP A 115 -16.95 -10.64 -0.19
N ILE A 116 -16.08 -10.94 0.78
CA ILE A 116 -14.63 -11.05 0.58
C ILE A 116 -14.26 -12.18 -0.39
N ILE A 117 -15.03 -13.26 -0.44
CA ILE A 117 -14.79 -14.37 -1.38
C ILE A 117 -15.12 -13.95 -2.81
N THR A 118 -16.17 -13.16 -2.98
CA THR A 118 -16.55 -12.60 -4.28
C THR A 118 -15.51 -11.58 -4.75
N ILE A 119 -14.92 -10.76 -3.86
CA ILE A 119 -13.74 -9.94 -4.18
C ILE A 119 -12.57 -10.82 -4.62
N ALA A 120 -12.25 -11.88 -3.88
CA ALA A 120 -11.17 -12.78 -4.26
C ALA A 120 -11.42 -13.39 -5.66
N ARG A 121 -12.65 -13.84 -5.95
CA ARG A 121 -12.99 -14.36 -7.28
C ARG A 121 -12.81 -13.32 -8.39
N ASP A 122 -13.21 -12.08 -8.15
CA ASP A 122 -13.03 -11.00 -9.12
C ASP A 122 -11.53 -10.70 -9.36
N PHE A 123 -10.76 -10.57 -8.27
CA PHE A 123 -9.32 -10.37 -8.32
C PHE A 123 -8.59 -11.47 -9.08
N PHE A 124 -8.85 -12.75 -8.75
CA PHE A 124 -8.25 -13.88 -9.45
C PHE A 124 -8.84 -14.06 -10.86
N ALA A 125 -9.98 -13.48 -11.21
CA ALA A 125 -10.49 -13.52 -12.58
C ALA A 125 -9.90 -12.42 -13.49
N ASN A 126 -9.25 -11.40 -12.92
CA ASN A 126 -8.81 -10.22 -13.64
C ASN A 126 -7.62 -10.52 -14.57
N GLN A 127 -7.90 -10.51 -15.88
CA GLN A 127 -6.93 -10.82 -16.93
C GLN A 127 -5.76 -9.83 -17.00
N ALA A 128 -5.94 -8.58 -16.52
CA ALA A 128 -4.84 -7.63 -16.45
C ALA A 128 -3.69 -8.15 -15.57
N PHE A 129 -3.98 -8.98 -14.57
CA PHE A 129 -2.99 -9.51 -13.65
C PHE A 129 -2.21 -10.73 -14.19
N ASN A 130 -2.47 -11.21 -15.40
CA ASN A 130 -1.92 -12.47 -15.91
C ASN A 130 -0.39 -12.61 -15.80
N ASN A 131 0.34 -11.55 -16.16
CA ASN A 131 1.81 -11.56 -16.12
C ASN A 131 2.40 -11.02 -14.80
N HIS A 132 1.54 -10.72 -13.83
CA HIS A 132 1.91 -10.08 -12.56
C HIS A 132 1.45 -10.87 -11.34
N MET A 133 1.04 -12.13 -11.53
CA MET A 133 0.53 -12.99 -10.48
C MET A 133 1.49 -14.13 -10.14
N ARG A 134 1.63 -14.37 -8.85
CA ARG A 134 2.36 -15.51 -8.28
C ARG A 134 1.40 -16.47 -7.60
N TYR A 135 1.54 -17.77 -7.90
CA TYR A 135 0.72 -18.83 -7.31
C TYR A 135 1.51 -19.73 -6.35
N LYS A 136 2.84 -19.60 -6.36
CA LYS A 136 3.75 -20.31 -5.46
C LYS A 136 4.83 -19.34 -4.97
N PRO A 137 5.33 -19.54 -3.73
CA PRO A 137 6.44 -18.78 -3.22
C PRO A 137 7.74 -19.26 -3.85
N TRP A 138 8.78 -18.46 -3.64
CA TRP A 138 10.12 -18.75 -4.08
C TRP A 138 11.12 -18.06 -3.17
N ARG A 139 12.39 -18.35 -3.38
CA ARG A 139 13.45 -17.84 -2.55
C ARG A 139 14.54 -17.20 -3.42
N LEU A 140 14.75 -15.89 -3.29
CA LEU A 140 15.78 -15.14 -4.01
C LEU A 140 17.12 -15.09 -3.25
N TYR A 141 18.22 -15.25 -3.98
CA TYR A 141 19.59 -15.17 -3.47
C TYR A 141 20.49 -14.38 -4.43
N THR A 142 21.59 -13.80 -3.94
CA THR A 142 22.54 -13.05 -4.77
C THR A 142 23.41 -13.95 -5.66
N SER A 143 23.55 -15.25 -5.32
CA SER A 143 24.29 -16.24 -6.10
C SER A 143 23.72 -17.66 -5.95
N ALA A 144 24.18 -18.59 -6.80
CA ALA A 144 23.75 -19.99 -6.79
C ALA A 144 24.21 -20.75 -5.54
N GLU A 145 25.26 -20.27 -4.88
CA GLU A 145 25.76 -20.78 -3.60
C GLU A 145 24.80 -20.46 -2.43
N LYS A 146 23.76 -19.64 -2.67
CA LYS A 146 22.74 -19.24 -1.69
C LYS A 146 23.33 -18.60 -0.42
N THR A 147 24.42 -17.86 -0.56
CA THR A 147 25.16 -17.26 0.56
C THR A 147 24.44 -16.08 1.19
N GLU A 148 23.68 -15.32 0.40
CA GLU A 148 22.98 -14.11 0.86
C GLU A 148 21.56 -14.08 0.31
N ARG A 149 20.59 -14.05 1.23
CA ARG A 149 19.16 -14.00 0.95
C ARG A 149 18.77 -12.60 0.45
N VAL A 150 17.81 -12.55 -0.47
CA VAL A 150 17.18 -11.29 -0.92
C VAL A 150 15.68 -11.32 -0.63
N TYR A 151 15.20 -10.25 0.01
CA TYR A 151 13.80 -10.01 0.34
C TYR A 151 13.27 -8.85 -0.51
N ALA A 152 12.13 -9.05 -1.17
CA ALA A 152 11.48 -8.04 -2.01
C ALA A 152 9.96 -8.20 -1.96
N ASP A 153 9.38 -9.02 -2.83
CA ASP A 153 7.95 -9.33 -2.82
C ASP A 153 7.55 -10.30 -1.70
N MET A 154 6.28 -10.27 -1.30
CA MET A 154 5.70 -11.22 -0.34
C MET A 154 5.78 -12.67 -0.84
N ALA A 155 5.74 -12.90 -2.16
CA ALA A 155 6.00 -14.23 -2.72
C ALA A 155 7.42 -14.75 -2.43
N ALA A 156 8.37 -13.84 -2.16
CA ALA A 156 9.74 -14.17 -1.80
C ALA A 156 9.98 -14.22 -0.28
N SER A 157 8.95 -14.14 0.55
CA SER A 157 9.06 -14.01 2.00
C SER A 157 8.87 -15.35 2.74
N ASP A 158 9.32 -15.40 3.99
CA ASP A 158 9.25 -16.61 4.81
C ASP A 158 7.83 -16.99 5.20
N TRP A 159 6.93 -16.00 5.37
CA TRP A 159 5.55 -16.26 5.79
C TRP A 159 4.82 -17.10 4.75
N TRP A 160 4.88 -16.73 3.47
CA TRP A 160 4.19 -17.47 2.42
C TRP A 160 4.73 -18.89 2.34
N TRP A 161 6.06 -19.03 2.35
CA TRP A 161 6.72 -20.33 2.35
C TRP A 161 6.20 -21.25 3.48
N LYS A 162 6.23 -20.76 4.73
CA LYS A 162 5.79 -21.52 5.91
C LYS A 162 4.30 -21.83 5.90
N GLU A 163 3.44 -20.90 5.49
CA GLU A 163 2.00 -21.12 5.42
C GLU A 163 1.62 -22.17 4.36
N LEU A 164 2.35 -22.21 3.25
CA LEU A 164 2.16 -23.23 2.23
C LEU A 164 2.63 -24.60 2.70
N GLU A 165 3.76 -24.69 3.40
CA GLU A 165 4.21 -25.92 4.06
C GLU A 165 3.18 -26.45 5.06
N LYS A 166 2.54 -25.58 5.86
CA LYS A 166 1.46 -25.96 6.78
C LYS A 166 0.27 -26.58 6.05
N LEU A 167 -0.19 -25.98 4.95
CA LEU A 167 -1.30 -26.52 4.16
C LEU A 167 -0.96 -27.92 3.60
N ILE A 168 0.27 -28.10 3.10
CA ILE A 168 0.73 -29.39 2.57
C ILE A 168 0.81 -30.44 3.69
N ALA A 169 1.36 -30.07 4.86
CA ALA A 169 1.41 -30.94 6.04
C ALA A 169 0.02 -31.34 6.56
N GLN A 170 -0.99 -30.50 6.35
CA GLN A 170 -2.40 -30.79 6.63
C GLN A 170 -3.07 -31.68 5.56
N GLY A 171 -2.32 -32.13 4.54
CA GLY A 171 -2.79 -33.03 3.49
C GLY A 171 -3.49 -32.33 2.33
N GLN A 172 -3.39 -30.99 2.22
CA GLN A 172 -4.01 -30.26 1.12
C GLN A 172 -3.27 -30.53 -0.20
N GLN A 173 -4.01 -30.91 -1.24
CA GLN A 173 -3.47 -31.15 -2.57
C GLN A 173 -3.52 -29.89 -3.43
N ASN A 174 -2.44 -29.65 -4.17
CA ASN A 174 -2.27 -28.50 -5.07
C ASN A 174 -2.62 -27.14 -4.44
N PRO A 175 -2.21 -26.84 -3.19
CA PRO A 175 -2.66 -25.63 -2.52
C PRO A 175 -2.08 -24.41 -3.21
N THR A 176 -2.93 -23.41 -3.46
CA THR A 176 -2.52 -22.07 -3.84
C THR A 176 -2.89 -21.12 -2.71
N LEU A 177 -1.89 -20.54 -2.06
CA LEU A 177 -2.14 -19.56 -0.99
C LEU A 177 -2.57 -18.22 -1.60
N ALA A 178 -3.52 -17.56 -0.96
CA ALA A 178 -3.90 -16.17 -1.23
C ALA A 178 -3.61 -15.31 0.01
N PRO A 179 -2.42 -14.70 0.10
CA PRO A 179 -2.07 -13.81 1.22
C PRO A 179 -2.94 -12.56 1.17
N LEU A 180 -3.82 -12.37 2.15
CA LEU A 180 -4.66 -11.17 2.28
C LEU A 180 -3.85 -10.05 2.94
N ILE A 181 -3.85 -8.88 2.29
CA ILE A 181 -3.31 -7.62 2.80
C ILE A 181 -4.52 -6.73 3.09
N ILE A 182 -4.80 -6.48 4.37
CA ILE A 182 -5.95 -5.69 4.81
C ILE A 182 -5.46 -4.33 5.29
N ALA A 183 -6.10 -3.25 4.85
CA ALA A 183 -5.81 -1.91 5.33
C ALA A 183 -7.07 -1.23 5.85
N THR A 184 -6.96 -0.58 7.01
CA THR A 184 -8.04 0.16 7.65
C THR A 184 -7.53 1.50 8.14
N ASP A 185 -8.25 2.55 7.82
CA ASP A 185 -8.00 3.86 8.39
C ASP A 185 -9.29 4.68 8.42
N GLN A 186 -9.53 5.37 9.53
CA GLN A 186 -10.69 6.23 9.68
C GLN A 186 -10.36 7.61 9.13
N THR A 187 -11.10 8.03 8.11
CA THR A 187 -10.87 9.32 7.45
C THR A 187 -12.00 10.32 7.71
N THR A 188 -11.65 11.60 7.79
CA THR A 188 -12.63 12.69 7.94
C THR A 188 -13.09 13.15 6.56
N LEU A 189 -14.40 13.10 6.31
CA LEU A 189 -15.00 13.50 5.03
C LEU A 189 -15.23 15.00 4.94
N SER A 190 -15.52 15.66 6.08
CA SER A 190 -15.65 17.12 6.13
C SER A 190 -15.29 17.67 7.51
N ILE A 191 -14.56 18.78 7.53
CA ILE A 191 -14.20 19.50 8.77
C ILE A 191 -15.25 20.57 9.09
N MET A 192 -15.84 21.21 8.07
CA MET A 192 -16.77 22.34 8.25
C MET A 192 -18.25 21.96 8.38
N CYS A 193 -18.64 20.72 8.04
CA CYS A 193 -20.04 20.27 8.04
C CYS A 193 -20.28 19.13 9.04
N GLY A 194 -19.96 19.36 10.32
CA GLY A 194 -20.31 18.46 11.41
C GLY A 194 -19.41 17.22 11.58
N GLY A 195 -18.21 17.22 11.01
CA GLY A 195 -17.19 16.20 11.32
C GLY A 195 -17.52 14.78 10.82
N GLN A 196 -18.30 14.64 9.74
CA GLN A 196 -18.63 13.33 9.17
C GLN A 196 -17.36 12.51 8.85
N LYS A 197 -17.38 11.23 9.22
CA LYS A 197 -16.27 10.30 9.05
C LYS A 197 -16.67 9.13 8.14
N ALA A 198 -15.71 8.59 7.40
CA ALA A 198 -15.79 7.30 6.77
C ALA A 198 -14.73 6.38 7.36
N TYR A 199 -15.00 5.08 7.34
CA TYR A 199 -14.06 4.09 7.84
C TYR A 199 -13.93 2.95 6.82
N PRO A 200 -13.27 3.22 5.69
CA PRO A 200 -13.07 2.23 4.64
C PRO A 200 -12.16 1.09 5.09
N VAL A 201 -12.47 -0.10 4.58
CA VAL A 201 -11.62 -1.29 4.64
C VAL A 201 -11.20 -1.62 3.22
N TYR A 202 -9.90 -1.65 2.98
CA TYR A 202 -9.32 -2.06 1.70
C TYR A 202 -8.70 -3.44 1.83
N VAL A 203 -8.70 -4.18 0.73
CA VAL A 203 -8.08 -5.50 0.63
C VAL A 203 -7.33 -5.65 -0.69
N SER A 204 -6.17 -6.29 -0.62
CA SER A 204 -5.42 -6.76 -1.77
C SER A 204 -4.84 -8.13 -1.47
N PHE A 205 -4.26 -8.77 -2.48
CA PHE A 205 -3.59 -10.05 -2.33
C PHE A 205 -2.08 -9.93 -2.60
N GLY A 206 -1.29 -10.65 -1.80
CA GLY A 206 0.16 -10.77 -1.96
C GLY A 206 0.57 -11.48 -3.26
N ASN A 207 -0.38 -12.13 -3.94
CA ASN A 207 -0.17 -12.76 -5.24
C ASN A 207 0.19 -11.78 -6.35
N LEU A 208 -0.30 -10.54 -6.30
CA LEU A 208 0.05 -9.54 -7.29
C LEU A 208 1.45 -8.97 -6.99
N ASP A 209 2.27 -8.78 -8.01
CA ASP A 209 3.57 -8.13 -7.85
C ASP A 209 3.38 -6.75 -7.19
N LYS A 210 4.19 -6.44 -6.17
CA LYS A 210 4.00 -5.21 -5.39
C LYS A 210 4.06 -3.93 -6.23
N ASN A 211 4.88 -3.92 -7.29
CA ASN A 211 5.03 -2.79 -8.21
C ASN A 211 3.76 -2.49 -9.01
N TRP A 212 2.93 -3.51 -9.23
CA TRP A 212 1.59 -3.35 -9.80
C TRP A 212 0.57 -2.98 -8.73
N ARG A 213 0.59 -3.69 -7.59
CA ARG A 213 -0.32 -3.43 -6.47
C ARG A 213 -0.28 -1.98 -5.98
N ARG A 214 0.91 -1.37 -5.92
CA ARG A 214 1.11 0.02 -5.43
C ARG A 214 0.63 1.11 -6.39
N LYS A 215 0.25 0.78 -7.63
CA LYS A 215 -0.23 1.77 -8.61
C LYS A 215 -1.76 1.82 -8.52
N PRO A 216 -2.37 2.93 -8.04
CA PRO A 216 -3.83 3.05 -7.95
C PRO A 216 -4.53 2.79 -9.29
N SER A 217 -3.95 3.27 -10.39
CA SER A 217 -4.45 3.07 -11.75
C SER A 217 -4.47 1.61 -12.22
N LYS A 218 -3.76 0.70 -11.54
CA LYS A 218 -3.81 -0.75 -11.81
C LYS A 218 -4.89 -1.46 -10.99
N HIS A 219 -5.56 -0.77 -10.07
CA HIS A 219 -6.68 -1.26 -9.26
C HIS A 219 -6.39 -2.62 -8.58
N GLY A 220 -5.17 -2.78 -8.06
CA GLY A 220 -4.78 -3.98 -7.31
C GLY A 220 -5.35 -4.04 -5.89
N MET A 221 -5.84 -2.92 -5.36
CA MET A 221 -6.51 -2.79 -4.06
C MET A 221 -8.00 -2.57 -4.27
N TYR A 222 -8.82 -3.32 -3.53
CA TYR A 222 -10.27 -3.30 -3.59
C TYR A 222 -10.85 -2.66 -2.32
N LEU A 223 -11.85 -1.79 -2.47
CA LEU A 223 -12.70 -1.38 -1.35
C LEU A 223 -13.61 -2.56 -0.96
N LEU A 224 -13.41 -3.11 0.24
CA LEU A 224 -14.24 -4.16 0.81
C LEU A 224 -15.53 -3.58 1.42
N GLY A 225 -15.47 -2.39 2.02
CA GLY A 225 -16.66 -1.73 2.57
C GLY A 225 -16.33 -0.59 3.52
N TYR A 226 -17.36 -0.06 4.17
CA TYR A 226 -17.27 0.98 5.20
C TYR A 226 -17.78 0.45 6.53
N LEU A 227 -16.91 0.45 7.55
CA LEU A 227 -17.30 0.15 8.92
C LEU A 227 -18.24 1.22 9.49
N PRO A 228 -19.17 0.83 10.37
CA PRO A 228 -20.01 1.78 11.09
C PRO A 228 -19.17 2.67 12.00
N VAL A 229 -19.52 3.96 12.09
CA VAL A 229 -18.86 4.93 12.97
C VAL A 229 -19.92 5.54 13.88
N ASP A 230 -19.78 5.29 15.18
CA ASP A 230 -20.62 5.92 16.20
C ASP A 230 -19.72 6.45 17.33
N ALA A 231 -19.94 7.70 17.71
CA ALA A 231 -19.25 8.34 18.82
C ALA A 231 -19.82 7.92 20.19
N PHE A 232 -21.02 7.35 20.21
CA PHE A 232 -21.82 6.98 21.38
C PHE A 232 -21.97 8.16 22.36
N GLU A 233 -22.19 9.37 21.86
CA GLU A 233 -22.22 10.61 22.67
C GLU A 233 -23.32 10.60 23.74
N ASP A 234 -24.38 9.81 23.54
CA ASP A 234 -25.45 9.65 24.52
C ASP A 234 -25.12 8.67 25.66
N VAL A 235 -23.96 8.00 25.61
CA VAL A 235 -23.45 7.15 26.69
C VAL A 235 -22.55 8.01 27.61
N PRO A 236 -22.95 8.26 28.87
CA PRO A 236 -22.21 9.18 29.75
C PRO A 236 -20.82 8.71 30.15
N ASP A 237 -20.64 7.40 30.32
CA ASP A 237 -19.38 6.79 30.77
C ASP A 237 -18.37 6.68 29.62
N ASP A 238 -17.22 7.33 29.78
CA ASP A 238 -16.13 7.38 28.82
C ASP A 238 -15.52 6.01 28.52
N ASP A 239 -15.39 5.14 29.51
CA ASP A 239 -14.78 3.83 29.34
C ASP A 239 -15.76 2.86 28.67
N GLU A 240 -17.04 2.96 29.00
CA GLU A 240 -18.11 2.27 28.27
C GLU A 240 -18.20 2.75 26.82
N ARG A 241 -18.06 4.05 26.55
CA ARG A 241 -17.97 4.57 25.16
C ARG A 241 -16.82 3.95 24.40
N LYS A 242 -15.62 3.84 25.00
CA LYS A 242 -14.45 3.20 24.36
C LYS A 242 -14.69 1.71 24.12
N ARG A 243 -15.30 1.01 25.08
CA ARG A 243 -15.66 -0.41 24.96
C ARG A 243 -16.63 -0.63 23.80
N LEU A 244 -17.70 0.17 23.72
CA LEU A 244 -18.71 0.09 22.66
C LEU A 244 -18.14 0.40 21.27
N LYS A 245 -17.25 1.40 21.17
CA LYS A 245 -16.51 1.68 19.92
C LYS A 245 -15.68 0.49 19.47
N ALA A 246 -14.94 -0.11 20.40
CA ALA A 246 -14.12 -1.27 20.08
C ALA A 246 -14.99 -2.48 19.69
N GLU A 247 -16.04 -2.78 20.46
CA GLU A 247 -16.99 -3.86 20.15
C GLU A 247 -17.66 -3.66 18.79
N LEU A 248 -18.07 -2.44 18.45
CA LEU A 248 -18.66 -2.10 17.15
C LEU A 248 -17.71 -2.45 16.00
N VAL A 249 -16.44 -2.03 16.11
CA VAL A 249 -15.43 -2.32 15.08
C VAL A 249 -15.17 -3.82 14.96
N HIS A 250 -14.98 -4.52 16.09
CA HIS A 250 -14.71 -5.96 16.05
C HIS A 250 -15.90 -6.76 15.52
N ARG A 251 -17.13 -6.47 15.92
CA ARG A 251 -18.32 -7.17 15.38
C ARG A 251 -18.52 -6.88 13.89
N ALA A 252 -18.26 -5.66 13.45
CA ALA A 252 -18.36 -5.29 12.03
C ALA A 252 -17.29 -6.01 11.19
N MET A 253 -16.03 -6.01 11.64
CA MET A 253 -14.94 -6.74 10.99
C MET A 253 -15.17 -8.26 11.00
N GLU A 254 -15.69 -8.81 12.10
CA GLU A 254 -16.06 -10.23 12.21
C GLU A 254 -17.10 -10.57 11.15
N LYS A 255 -18.15 -9.76 11.01
CA LYS A 255 -19.18 -9.98 9.98
C LYS A 255 -18.64 -9.87 8.56
N MET A 256 -17.73 -8.92 8.32
CA MET A 256 -17.11 -8.67 7.02
C MET A 256 -16.18 -9.81 6.58
N LEU A 257 -15.48 -10.44 7.53
CA LEU A 257 -14.46 -11.47 7.27
C LEU A 257 -14.90 -12.89 7.67
N GLU A 258 -16.15 -13.05 8.13
CA GLU A 258 -16.78 -14.34 8.48
C GLU A 258 -16.54 -15.45 7.44
N PRO A 259 -16.63 -15.20 6.11
CA PRO A 259 -16.39 -16.24 5.11
C PRO A 259 -14.98 -16.87 5.17
N LEU A 260 -13.99 -16.16 5.74
CA LEU A 260 -12.63 -16.67 5.87
C LEU A 260 -12.51 -17.83 6.86
N ARG A 261 -13.46 -18.01 7.79
CA ARG A 261 -13.45 -19.12 8.75
C ARG A 261 -13.42 -20.48 8.07
N GLU A 262 -14.17 -20.61 6.98
CA GLU A 262 -14.23 -21.83 6.17
C GLU A 262 -13.20 -21.79 5.03
N ALA A 263 -13.10 -20.66 4.34
CA ALA A 263 -12.27 -20.53 3.15
C ALA A 263 -10.77 -20.77 3.41
N SER A 264 -10.25 -20.35 4.57
CA SER A 264 -8.84 -20.50 4.91
C SER A 264 -8.41 -21.95 5.18
N VAL A 265 -9.38 -22.81 5.52
CA VAL A 265 -9.18 -24.23 5.86
C VAL A 265 -9.48 -25.12 4.66
N ASN A 266 -10.62 -24.91 4.00
CA ASN A 266 -11.11 -25.81 2.94
C ASN A 266 -10.66 -25.38 1.55
N GLY A 267 -10.26 -24.12 1.40
CA GLY A 267 -9.93 -23.52 0.11
C GLY A 267 -11.13 -23.43 -0.84
N ILE A 268 -11.01 -22.56 -1.84
CA ILE A 268 -12.09 -22.27 -2.79
C ILE A 268 -11.56 -22.40 -4.20
N GLU A 269 -12.30 -23.07 -5.07
CA GLU A 269 -11.91 -23.16 -6.47
C GLU A 269 -12.17 -21.82 -7.16
N MET A 270 -11.11 -21.24 -7.74
CA MET A 270 -11.19 -19.98 -8.47
C MET A 270 -10.49 -20.12 -9.82
N TRP A 271 -11.06 -19.47 -10.84
CA TRP A 271 -10.35 -19.25 -12.09
C TRP A 271 -9.32 -18.16 -11.87
N CYS A 272 -8.09 -18.40 -12.33
CA CYS A 272 -6.99 -17.48 -12.26
C CYS A 272 -6.81 -16.72 -13.59
N PRO A 273 -6.02 -15.64 -13.63
CA PRO A 273 -5.84 -14.85 -14.84
C PRO A 273 -5.22 -15.64 -16.01
N ASP A 274 -4.41 -16.66 -15.72
CA ASP A 274 -3.83 -17.57 -16.73
C ASP A 274 -4.82 -18.57 -17.35
N GLY A 275 -6.09 -18.47 -16.98
CA GLY A 275 -7.17 -19.30 -17.50
C GLY A 275 -7.32 -20.64 -16.79
N PHE A 276 -6.46 -20.96 -15.82
CA PHE A 276 -6.54 -22.22 -15.09
C PHE A 276 -7.35 -22.12 -13.80
N LYS A 277 -7.95 -23.23 -13.39
CA LYS A 277 -8.66 -23.33 -12.12
C LYS A 277 -7.71 -23.82 -11.03
N ARG A 278 -7.70 -23.15 -9.87
CA ARG A 278 -6.87 -23.50 -8.70
C ARG A 278 -7.71 -23.55 -7.43
N ARG A 279 -7.25 -24.33 -6.45
CA ARG A 279 -7.80 -24.32 -5.07
C ARG A 279 -7.06 -23.24 -4.27
N ILE A 280 -7.75 -22.13 -4.03
CA ILE A 280 -7.22 -20.93 -3.37
C ILE A 280 -7.52 -20.95 -1.86
N TYR A 281 -6.50 -20.79 -1.03
CA TYR A 281 -6.61 -20.70 0.43
C TYR A 281 -6.32 -19.26 0.88
N PRO A 282 -7.34 -18.40 1.07
CA PRO A 282 -7.14 -17.06 1.57
C PRO A 282 -6.71 -17.08 3.05
N ARG A 283 -5.61 -16.42 3.38
CA ARG A 283 -5.10 -16.27 4.76
C ARG A 283 -4.66 -14.84 5.02
N VAL A 284 -4.99 -14.28 6.18
CA VAL A 284 -4.56 -12.93 6.59
C VAL A 284 -3.04 -12.93 6.77
N ALA A 285 -2.35 -12.21 5.89
CA ALA A 285 -0.89 -12.14 5.86
C ALA A 285 -0.39 -10.84 6.49
N ALA A 286 -1.00 -9.74 6.08
CA ALA A 286 -0.59 -8.40 6.46
C ALA A 286 -1.81 -7.56 6.87
N TYR A 287 -1.62 -6.77 7.93
CA TYR A 287 -2.56 -5.78 8.41
C TYR A 287 -1.87 -4.43 8.50
N THR A 288 -2.39 -3.45 7.77
CA THR A 288 -1.79 -2.15 7.55
C THR A 288 -2.67 -1.07 8.17
N ALA A 289 -2.15 -0.43 9.22
CA ALA A 289 -2.89 0.49 10.06
C ALA A 289 -1.93 1.36 10.87
N ASP A 290 -2.39 2.52 11.35
CA ASP A 290 -1.63 3.37 12.27
C ASP A 290 -1.62 2.81 13.72
N TRP A 291 -0.88 3.43 14.64
CA TRP A 291 -0.69 2.85 15.98
C TRP A 291 -1.99 2.69 16.81
N PRO A 292 -2.85 3.71 16.94
CA PRO A 292 -4.15 3.56 17.59
C PRO A 292 -4.99 2.44 16.97
N GLU A 293 -5.00 2.36 15.64
CA GLU A 293 -5.78 1.36 14.91
C GLU A 293 -5.19 -0.06 15.08
N GLN A 294 -3.87 -0.23 14.99
CA GLN A 294 -3.19 -1.50 15.31
C GLN A 294 -3.53 -1.96 16.73
N SER A 295 -3.53 -1.02 17.67
CA SER A 295 -3.83 -1.29 19.07
C SER A 295 -5.28 -1.75 19.24
N LEU A 296 -6.23 -1.09 18.56
CA LEU A 296 -7.64 -1.46 18.53
C LEU A 296 -7.82 -2.88 17.96
N GLN A 297 -7.27 -3.15 16.78
CA GLN A 297 -7.51 -4.38 16.03
C GLN A 297 -6.85 -5.61 16.68
N CYS A 298 -5.71 -5.42 17.34
CA CYS A 298 -5.07 -6.44 18.18
C CYS A 298 -5.63 -6.51 19.61
N VAL A 299 -6.73 -5.81 19.92
CA VAL A 299 -7.36 -5.74 21.25
C VAL A 299 -6.36 -5.39 22.36
N THR A 300 -5.37 -4.56 22.07
CA THR A 300 -4.37 -4.08 23.04
C THR A 300 -4.67 -2.65 23.47
N THR A 301 -4.29 -2.32 24.70
CA THR A 301 -4.29 -0.93 25.18
C THR A 301 -3.18 -0.13 24.49
N GLU A 302 -3.40 1.15 24.19
CA GLU A 302 -2.42 2.01 23.46
C GLU A 302 -1.07 2.18 24.19
N GLY A 303 -1.04 1.86 25.49
CA GLY A 303 0.17 1.84 26.29
C GLY A 303 1.06 0.60 26.09
N ARG A 304 0.56 -0.45 25.43
CA ARG A 304 1.30 -1.69 25.15
C ARG A 304 1.67 -1.80 23.68
N CYS A 305 2.64 -2.64 23.36
CA CYS A 305 2.92 -3.01 21.98
C CYS A 305 1.87 -4.01 21.48
N PRO A 306 1.33 -3.84 20.26
CA PRO A 306 0.41 -4.81 19.67
C PRO A 306 1.12 -6.03 19.05
N ILE A 307 2.46 -5.98 18.88
CA ILE A 307 3.27 -7.09 18.34
C ILE A 307 3.87 -7.95 19.47
N CYS A 308 4.47 -7.30 20.49
CA CYS A 308 5.17 -7.99 21.57
C CYS A 308 4.62 -7.63 22.97
N LYS A 309 5.04 -8.38 23.99
CA LYS A 309 4.57 -8.21 25.38
C LYS A 309 5.27 -7.06 26.14
N ALA A 310 6.04 -6.21 25.45
CA ALA A 310 6.75 -5.10 26.08
C ALA A 310 5.81 -4.18 26.87
N ALA A 311 6.14 -3.98 28.16
CA ALA A 311 5.46 -3.01 29.00
C ALA A 311 5.82 -1.58 28.59
N TYR A 312 4.91 -0.63 28.88
CA TYR A 312 5.08 0.79 28.58
C TYR A 312 6.48 1.30 28.98
N ARG A 313 6.89 1.01 30.23
CA ARG A 313 8.18 1.42 30.83
C ARG A 313 9.43 0.83 30.20
N ASN A 314 9.28 -0.14 29.29
CA ASN A 314 10.39 -0.81 28.62
C ASN A 314 10.45 -0.48 27.12
N ARG A 315 9.48 0.27 26.58
CA ARG A 315 9.40 0.54 25.13
C ARG A 315 10.57 1.35 24.61
N GLY A 316 11.16 2.21 25.44
CA GLY A 316 12.33 2.99 25.05
C GLY A 316 13.61 2.15 24.97
N HIS A 317 13.61 0.91 25.45
CA HIS A 317 14.79 0.05 25.51
C HIS A 317 14.88 -0.87 24.29
N LEU A 318 16.10 -1.06 23.79
CA LEU A 318 16.41 -2.14 22.86
C LEU A 318 16.84 -3.31 23.72
N VAL A 319 16.09 -4.41 23.65
CA VAL A 319 16.46 -5.71 24.26
C VAL A 319 16.56 -6.69 23.10
N ASP A 320 17.47 -7.66 23.18
CA ASP A 320 17.80 -8.49 22.01
C ASP A 320 16.58 -9.29 21.52
N GLU A 321 15.78 -9.84 22.43
CA GLU A 321 14.56 -10.57 22.09
C GLU A 321 13.37 -10.05 22.89
N ALA A 322 12.32 -9.58 22.19
CA ALA A 322 11.04 -9.32 22.83
C ALA A 322 10.12 -10.52 22.62
N GLU A 323 9.54 -10.99 23.73
CA GLU A 323 8.52 -12.02 23.71
C GLU A 323 7.32 -11.55 22.87
N GLN A 324 7.02 -12.28 21.80
CA GLN A 324 5.94 -11.98 20.88
C GLN A 324 4.59 -12.30 21.52
N ARG A 325 3.52 -11.65 21.05
CA ARG A 325 2.16 -12.00 21.47
C ARG A 325 1.70 -13.26 20.76
N GLU A 326 1.25 -14.22 21.55
CA GLU A 326 0.72 -15.49 21.05
C GLU A 326 -0.80 -15.46 20.95
N ARG A 327 -1.32 -16.14 19.92
CA ARG A 327 -2.76 -16.26 19.66
C ARG A 327 -3.49 -16.85 20.85
N GLU A 328 -3.11 -18.05 21.28
CA GLU A 328 -3.84 -18.78 22.32
C GLU A 328 -3.74 -18.11 23.68
N GLU A 329 -2.61 -17.49 24.02
CA GLU A 329 -2.50 -16.72 25.27
C GLU A 329 -3.49 -15.55 25.28
N THR A 330 -3.57 -14.81 24.18
CA THR A 330 -4.49 -13.68 24.02
C THR A 330 -5.94 -14.15 24.10
N LEU A 331 -6.31 -15.18 23.33
CA LEU A 331 -7.69 -15.69 23.30
C LEU A 331 -8.09 -16.33 24.63
N ASN A 332 -7.19 -17.03 25.32
CA ASN A 332 -7.49 -17.62 26.62
C ASN A 332 -7.73 -16.55 27.69
N ALA A 333 -6.92 -15.50 27.72
CA ALA A 333 -7.15 -14.38 28.63
C ALA A 333 -8.54 -13.74 28.42
N LEU A 334 -8.94 -13.56 27.15
CA LEU A 334 -10.24 -13.01 26.80
C LEU A 334 -11.40 -13.97 27.10
N ARG A 335 -11.25 -15.28 26.83
CA ARG A 335 -12.23 -16.30 27.21
C ARG A 335 -12.45 -16.31 28.72
N THR A 336 -11.38 -16.26 29.51
CA THR A 336 -11.48 -16.18 30.98
C THR A 336 -12.21 -14.92 31.41
N TYR A 337 -11.88 -13.76 30.85
CA TYR A 337 -12.60 -12.52 31.13
C TYR A 337 -14.09 -12.61 30.78
N ILE A 338 -14.43 -13.08 29.58
CA ILE A 338 -15.83 -13.22 29.14
C ILE A 338 -16.62 -14.16 30.07
N ALA A 339 -15.99 -15.23 30.56
CA ALA A 339 -16.64 -16.20 31.44
C ALA A 339 -16.73 -15.76 32.91
N THR A 340 -15.79 -14.94 33.39
CA THR A 340 -15.62 -14.69 34.84
C THR A 340 -15.62 -13.23 35.24
N THR A 341 -15.59 -12.30 34.28
CA THR A 341 -15.35 -10.85 34.47
C THR A 341 -14.03 -10.51 35.17
N ASN A 342 -13.09 -11.45 35.26
CA ASN A 342 -11.79 -11.24 35.88
C ASN A 342 -10.80 -10.59 34.90
N GLU A 343 -10.35 -9.38 35.23
CA GLU A 343 -9.44 -8.58 34.40
C GLU A 343 -7.95 -8.88 34.65
N ALA A 344 -7.58 -9.70 35.64
CA ALA A 344 -6.18 -9.89 36.03
C ALA A 344 -5.26 -10.31 34.86
N HIS A 345 -5.74 -11.21 33.99
CA HIS A 345 -4.98 -11.62 32.80
C HIS A 345 -5.00 -10.55 31.69
N LEU A 346 -6.09 -9.77 31.58
CA LEU A 346 -6.15 -8.64 30.65
C LEU A 346 -5.16 -7.56 31.05
N ASP A 347 -5.08 -7.20 32.34
CA ASP A 347 -4.15 -6.18 32.86
C ASP A 347 -2.68 -6.58 32.68
N LEU A 348 -2.37 -7.86 32.95
CA LEU A 348 -1.04 -8.42 32.77
C LEU A 348 -0.56 -8.26 31.34
N LEU A 349 -1.40 -8.64 30.38
CA LEU A 349 -1.12 -8.59 28.94
C LEU A 349 -1.43 -7.21 28.31
N GLY A 350 -2.09 -6.32 29.06
CA GLY A 350 -2.65 -5.04 28.66
C GLY A 350 -3.60 -5.13 27.47
N LEU A 351 -4.57 -6.04 27.56
CA LEU A 351 -5.63 -6.28 26.57
C LEU A 351 -6.89 -5.47 26.90
N ARG A 352 -7.71 -5.20 25.87
CA ARG A 352 -9.04 -4.60 26.00
C ARG A 352 -10.08 -5.72 26.22
N PRO A 353 -11.17 -5.45 26.96
CA PRO A 353 -12.21 -6.44 27.26
C PRO A 353 -13.18 -6.66 26.08
N VAL A 354 -12.65 -7.01 24.90
CA VAL A 354 -13.44 -7.21 23.67
C VAL A 354 -12.93 -8.45 22.93
N TRP A 355 -13.85 -9.28 22.43
CA TRP A 355 -13.50 -10.42 21.58
C TRP A 355 -13.01 -9.92 20.21
N PRO A 356 -11.80 -10.31 19.76
CA PRO A 356 -11.27 -9.87 18.49
C PRO A 356 -11.98 -10.55 17.32
N TRP A 357 -12.16 -9.82 16.22
CA TRP A 357 -12.78 -10.33 14.98
C TRP A 357 -12.06 -11.53 14.38
N TRP A 358 -10.75 -11.66 14.64
CA TRP A 358 -9.92 -12.76 14.15
C TRP A 358 -9.92 -13.98 15.08
N GLY A 359 -10.53 -13.90 16.27
CA GLY A 359 -10.47 -14.97 17.28
C GLY A 359 -11.03 -16.31 16.83
N ASP A 360 -12.01 -16.27 15.92
CA ASP A 360 -12.69 -17.44 15.37
C ASP A 360 -12.22 -17.81 13.95
N ILE A 361 -11.28 -17.06 13.39
CA ILE A 361 -10.63 -17.44 12.12
C ILE A 361 -9.46 -18.37 12.45
N PRO A 362 -9.41 -19.59 11.87
CA PRO A 362 -8.34 -20.54 12.12
C PRO A 362 -6.96 -19.98 11.76
N ASP A 363 -5.96 -20.30 12.59
CA ASP A 363 -4.54 -19.95 12.41
C ASP A 363 -4.18 -18.46 12.31
N VAL A 364 -5.12 -17.53 12.55
CA VAL A 364 -4.82 -16.09 12.53
C VAL A 364 -4.32 -15.61 13.89
N ASN A 365 -3.08 -15.09 13.91
CA ASN A 365 -2.53 -14.26 14.98
C ASN A 365 -2.30 -12.84 14.44
N LEU A 366 -3.25 -11.92 14.66
CA LEU A 366 -3.16 -10.59 14.06
C LEU A 366 -1.90 -9.81 14.49
N SER A 367 -1.39 -10.05 15.71
CA SER A 367 -0.15 -9.44 16.20
C SER A 367 1.04 -9.73 15.30
N ALA A 368 1.09 -10.93 14.70
CA ALA A 368 2.13 -11.36 13.76
C ALA A 368 1.87 -10.85 12.32
N CYS A 369 0.66 -10.39 12.02
CA CYS A 369 0.29 -9.82 10.72
C CYS A 369 0.55 -8.32 10.64
N LEU A 370 0.85 -7.64 11.76
CA LEU A 370 1.06 -6.20 11.75
C LEU A 370 2.30 -5.81 10.94
N THR A 371 2.13 -4.81 10.09
CA THR A 371 3.17 -4.36 9.18
C THR A 371 3.90 -3.10 9.68
N PRO A 372 5.21 -2.98 9.39
CA PRO A 372 5.93 -1.72 9.42
C PRO A 372 5.22 -0.62 8.62
N ASP A 373 5.25 0.60 9.12
CA ASP A 373 4.63 1.75 8.45
C ASP A 373 5.67 2.85 8.15
N LEU A 374 6.08 2.94 6.89
CA LEU A 374 7.01 3.98 6.41
C LEU A 374 6.49 5.39 6.70
N LEU A 375 5.22 5.67 6.43
CA LEU A 375 4.67 7.01 6.56
C LEU A 375 4.51 7.41 8.03
N HIS A 376 3.72 6.66 8.80
CA HIS A 376 3.34 7.06 10.16
C HIS A 376 4.43 6.80 11.19
N GLN A 377 5.27 5.76 11.04
CA GLN A 377 6.34 5.46 12.00
C GLN A 377 7.65 6.16 11.66
N THR A 378 8.07 6.21 10.38
CA THR A 378 9.34 6.86 10.01
C THR A 378 9.17 8.35 9.74
N TYR A 379 8.51 8.75 8.65
CA TYR A 379 8.44 10.16 8.22
C TYR A 379 7.63 11.06 9.15
N GLN A 380 6.35 10.76 9.35
CA GLN A 380 5.49 11.51 10.26
C GLN A 380 5.75 11.16 11.73
N GLY A 381 6.67 10.22 11.99
CA GLY A 381 7.03 9.73 13.30
C GLY A 381 8.41 10.17 13.75
N LEU A 382 9.37 9.26 13.59
CA LEU A 382 10.75 9.42 14.06
C LEU A 382 11.45 10.60 13.43
N PHE A 383 11.25 10.86 12.14
CA PHE A 383 11.87 12.01 11.49
C PHE A 383 11.37 13.33 12.06
N ARG A 384 10.07 13.47 12.36
CA ARG A 384 9.54 14.65 13.08
C ARG A 384 10.13 14.82 14.47
N HIS A 385 10.37 13.72 15.19
CA HIS A 385 11.08 13.77 16.47
C HIS A 385 12.52 14.25 16.29
N LEU A 386 13.24 13.72 15.30
CA LEU A 386 14.60 14.08 14.97
C LEU A 386 14.73 15.57 14.63
N VAL A 387 13.85 16.08 13.76
CA VAL A 387 13.70 17.51 13.44
C VAL A 387 13.51 18.33 14.71
N ARG A 388 12.59 17.92 15.59
CA ARG A 388 12.30 18.63 16.85
C ARG A 388 13.53 18.68 17.77
N TRP A 389 14.30 17.59 17.85
CA TRP A 389 15.53 17.56 18.62
C TRP A 389 16.58 18.49 18.03
N MET A 390 16.76 18.47 16.71
CA MET A 390 17.74 19.32 16.02
C MET A 390 17.38 20.80 16.11
N LYS A 391 16.08 21.18 16.10
CA LYS A 391 15.65 22.56 16.37
C LYS A 391 16.13 23.09 17.72
N VAL A 392 16.29 22.22 18.72
CA VAL A 392 16.79 22.61 20.06
C VAL A 392 18.32 22.58 20.13
N ILE A 393 18.98 21.65 19.42
CA ILE A 393 20.45 21.50 19.48
C ILE A 393 21.16 22.50 18.56
N VAL A 394 20.71 22.60 17.31
CA VAL A 394 21.34 23.43 16.26
C VAL A 394 20.78 24.86 16.27
N GLY A 395 19.50 25.00 16.64
CA GLY A 395 18.77 26.27 16.56
C GLY A 395 17.96 26.38 15.25
N VAL A 396 16.77 26.97 15.34
CA VAL A 396 15.84 27.06 14.19
C VAL A 396 16.43 27.93 13.07
N ASP A 397 16.98 29.10 13.42
CA ASP A 397 17.51 30.05 12.44
C ASP A 397 18.67 29.44 11.62
N VAL A 398 19.56 28.70 12.29
CA VAL A 398 20.68 28.00 11.65
C VAL A 398 20.20 26.90 10.71
N LEU A 399 19.16 26.15 11.12
CA LEU A 399 18.55 25.14 10.25
C LEU A 399 17.90 25.79 9.03
N ASP A 400 17.15 26.88 9.22
CA ASP A 400 16.48 27.59 8.14
C ASP A 400 17.48 28.14 7.11
N GLU A 401 18.56 28.78 7.58
CA GLU A 401 19.64 29.30 6.74
C GLU A 401 20.29 28.19 5.91
N ARG A 402 20.67 27.07 6.54
CA ARG A 402 21.35 25.96 5.86
C ARG A 402 20.47 25.24 4.87
N ILE A 403 19.20 25.02 5.22
CA ILE A 403 18.23 24.39 4.34
C ILE A 403 17.96 25.28 3.12
N ALA A 404 17.81 26.59 3.32
CA ALA A 404 17.62 27.55 2.23
C ALA A 404 18.85 27.66 1.31
N ALA A 405 20.06 27.45 1.86
CA ALA A 405 21.33 27.48 1.15
C ALA A 405 21.68 26.16 0.42
N MET A 406 20.89 25.09 0.57
CA MET A 406 21.14 23.84 -0.14
C MET A 406 21.13 24.08 -1.66
N PRO A 407 22.14 23.57 -2.40
CA PRO A 407 22.20 23.73 -3.84
C PRO A 407 21.01 23.03 -4.49
N GLN A 408 20.53 23.61 -5.60
CA GLN A 408 19.53 22.93 -6.43
C GLN A 408 20.15 21.67 -7.03
N ALA A 409 19.42 20.58 -6.94
CA ALA A 409 19.74 19.32 -7.59
C ALA A 409 18.47 18.73 -8.18
N GLU A 410 18.62 18.04 -9.30
CA GLU A 410 17.51 17.33 -9.93
C GLU A 410 16.91 16.31 -8.96
N GLY A 411 15.58 16.28 -8.86
CA GLY A 411 14.86 15.38 -7.95
C GLY A 411 14.83 15.78 -6.47
N LEU A 412 15.50 16.87 -6.06
CA LEU A 412 15.45 17.40 -4.70
C LEU A 412 14.63 18.69 -4.59
N ALA A 413 13.71 18.74 -3.62
CA ALA A 413 12.90 19.93 -3.37
C ALA A 413 13.73 21.05 -2.75
N ARG A 414 13.47 22.30 -3.18
CA ARG A 414 14.07 23.51 -2.62
C ARG A 414 13.19 24.10 -1.52
N PHE A 415 13.73 24.19 -0.30
CA PHE A 415 13.05 24.78 0.85
C PHE A 415 13.56 26.20 1.12
N ALA A 416 13.18 27.16 0.27
CA ALA A 416 13.72 28.53 0.30
C ALA A 416 13.45 29.30 1.60
N LYS A 417 12.39 28.95 2.35
CA LYS A 417 12.05 29.51 3.66
C LYS A 417 12.52 28.62 4.83
N GLY A 418 13.40 27.67 4.57
CA GLY A 418 13.86 26.72 5.57
C GLY A 418 12.77 25.76 6.06
N ILE A 419 13.00 25.19 7.24
CA ILE A 419 12.07 24.29 7.94
C ILE A 419 10.91 25.03 8.60
N SER A 420 11.06 26.34 8.86
CA SER A 420 9.99 27.19 9.39
C SER A 420 8.95 27.57 8.33
N GLY A 421 9.33 27.53 7.04
CA GLY A 421 8.39 27.68 5.93
C GLY A 421 7.41 26.52 5.78
N ILE A 422 7.72 25.35 6.35
CA ILE A 422 6.82 24.19 6.36
C ILE A 422 5.78 24.40 7.46
N SER A 423 4.50 24.41 7.07
CA SER A 423 3.40 24.63 8.01
C SER A 423 3.50 23.69 9.22
N SER A 424 3.56 24.27 10.42
CA SER A 424 3.82 23.55 11.68
C SER A 424 2.77 22.47 12.01
N GLY A 425 1.60 22.53 11.38
CA GLY A 425 0.50 21.57 11.55
C GLY A 425 0.33 20.55 10.43
N ARG A 426 1.00 20.70 9.27
CA ARG A 426 0.71 19.92 8.05
C ARG A 426 1.98 19.61 7.25
N TRP A 427 2.87 18.76 7.78
CA TRP A 427 3.88 18.18 6.89
C TRP A 427 3.25 17.08 6.07
N THR A 428 3.43 17.15 4.76
CA THR A 428 3.10 16.05 3.86
C THR A 428 4.17 14.94 3.94
N GLY A 429 3.82 13.73 3.51
CA GLY A 429 4.80 12.65 3.34
C GLY A 429 5.91 13.04 2.35
N ARG A 430 5.55 13.75 1.27
CA ARG A 430 6.48 14.24 0.23
C ARG A 430 7.50 15.22 0.79
N GLU A 431 7.07 16.23 1.55
CA GLU A 431 7.98 17.18 2.21
C GLU A 431 8.93 16.46 3.18
N SER A 432 8.41 15.51 3.95
CA SER A 432 9.21 14.72 4.90
C SER A 432 10.29 13.91 4.20
N LYS A 433 9.95 13.24 3.08
CA LYS A 433 10.87 12.49 2.20
C LYS A 433 11.99 13.39 1.67
N GLN A 434 11.60 14.51 1.08
CA GLN A 434 12.51 15.44 0.43
C GLN A 434 13.44 16.15 1.42
N LEU A 435 12.94 16.46 2.62
CA LEU A 435 13.78 17.04 3.67
C LEU A 435 14.69 16.01 4.32
N LEU A 436 14.21 14.79 4.59
CA LEU A 436 15.06 13.70 5.10
C LEU A 436 16.28 13.52 4.19
N ALA A 437 16.08 13.66 2.88
CA ALA A 437 17.14 13.46 1.92
C ALA A 437 18.32 14.44 2.04
N GLN A 438 18.04 15.63 2.56
CA GLN A 438 18.99 16.72 2.71
C GLN A 438 19.40 16.92 4.18
N PHE A 439 18.83 16.14 5.11
CA PHE A 439 18.85 16.46 6.53
C PHE A 439 20.22 16.29 7.18
N LEU A 440 20.94 15.21 6.87
CA LEU A 440 22.22 14.93 7.53
C LEU A 440 23.29 16.01 7.23
N PRO A 441 23.51 16.43 5.97
CA PRO A 441 24.41 17.56 5.67
C PRO A 441 24.06 18.86 6.39
N VAL A 442 22.76 19.15 6.55
CA VAL A 442 22.26 20.37 7.22
C VAL A 442 22.69 20.42 8.70
N VAL A 443 22.68 19.29 9.39
CA VAL A 443 22.91 19.26 10.84
C VAL A 443 24.35 18.92 11.22
N ALA A 444 25.04 18.09 10.43
CA ALA A 444 26.35 17.53 10.77
C ALA A 444 27.41 18.58 11.15
N GLY A 445 27.44 19.73 10.48
CA GLY A 445 28.43 20.78 10.73
C GLY A 445 28.37 21.45 12.12
N THR A 446 27.33 21.21 12.92
CA THR A 446 27.17 21.75 14.28
C THR A 446 27.22 20.69 15.37
N LEU A 447 27.05 19.42 15.01
CA LEU A 447 26.94 18.33 15.98
C LEU A 447 28.33 17.82 16.40
N SER A 448 28.42 17.27 17.61
CA SER A 448 29.59 16.46 17.98
C SER A 448 29.65 15.19 17.13
N PRO A 449 30.81 14.52 17.02
CA PRO A 449 30.91 13.25 16.32
C PRO A 449 29.86 12.22 16.80
N GLU A 450 29.65 12.11 18.11
CA GLU A 450 28.70 11.15 18.71
C GLU A 450 27.23 11.50 18.40
N LEU A 451 26.87 12.79 18.42
CA LEU A 451 25.54 13.24 18.01
C LEU A 451 25.32 13.04 16.51
N THR A 452 26.36 13.26 15.69
CA THR A 452 26.30 12.99 14.26
C THR A 452 26.05 11.51 14.01
N THR A 453 26.80 10.63 14.68
CA THR A 453 26.58 9.17 14.62
C THR A 453 25.15 8.78 15.00
N MET A 454 24.63 9.32 16.10
CA MET A 454 23.25 9.07 16.53
C MET A 454 22.21 9.48 15.48
N VAL A 455 22.38 10.66 14.86
CA VAL A 455 21.47 11.18 13.83
C VAL A 455 21.60 10.35 12.55
N SER A 456 22.82 10.09 12.11
CA SER A 456 23.12 9.26 10.93
C SER A 456 22.49 7.89 11.04
N ALA A 457 22.56 7.24 12.21
CA ALA A 457 22.01 5.91 12.42
C ALA A 457 20.49 5.86 12.16
N LEU A 458 19.71 6.82 12.69
CA LEU A 458 18.27 6.88 12.36
C LEU A 458 18.01 7.24 10.90
N VAL A 459 18.80 8.14 10.31
CA VAL A 459 18.66 8.52 8.89
C VAL A 459 18.94 7.31 7.99
N ASN A 460 20.02 6.57 8.24
CA ASN A 460 20.40 5.36 7.52
C ASN A 460 19.33 4.28 7.64
N PHE A 461 18.84 4.01 8.86
CA PHE A 461 17.74 3.07 9.08
C PHE A 461 16.53 3.44 8.19
N MET A 462 16.10 4.70 8.25
CA MET A 462 14.95 5.17 7.48
C MET A 462 15.20 5.04 5.99
N TYR A 463 16.41 5.31 5.50
CA TYR A 463 16.75 5.15 4.08
C TYR A 463 16.76 3.70 3.62
N ARG A 464 17.43 2.79 4.36
CA ARG A 464 17.45 1.36 4.03
C ARG A 464 16.04 0.79 4.01
N ALA A 465 15.21 1.19 4.96
CA ALA A 465 13.83 0.76 5.05
C ALA A 465 12.97 1.07 3.79
N HIS A 466 13.40 2.00 2.94
CA HIS A 466 12.73 2.35 1.68
C HIS A 466 13.21 1.54 0.47
N ALA A 467 14.24 0.71 0.61
CA ALA A 467 14.73 -0.09 -0.48
C ALA A 467 13.64 -1.07 -0.97
N THR A 468 13.51 -1.18 -2.29
CA THR A 468 12.57 -2.13 -2.93
C THR A 468 13.06 -3.57 -2.85
N SER A 469 14.28 -3.80 -2.40
CA SER A 469 14.84 -5.10 -2.10
C SER A 469 15.91 -4.94 -1.03
N LEU A 470 15.96 -5.86 -0.07
CA LEU A 470 16.92 -5.86 1.02
C LEU A 470 17.57 -7.23 1.13
N THR A 471 18.88 -7.29 1.35
CA THR A 471 19.57 -8.53 1.65
C THR A 471 19.66 -8.81 3.15
N ASP A 472 20.12 -10.00 3.55
CA ASP A 472 20.46 -10.26 4.95
C ASP A 472 21.45 -9.21 5.50
N VAL A 473 22.46 -8.83 4.71
CA VAL A 473 23.45 -7.81 5.11
C VAL A 473 22.79 -6.45 5.32
N ASP A 474 21.83 -6.07 4.46
CA ASP A 474 21.10 -4.82 4.65
C ASP A 474 20.24 -4.85 5.92
N LEU A 475 19.60 -5.99 6.22
CA LEU A 475 18.80 -6.15 7.44
C LEU A 475 19.67 -6.11 8.69
N ASP A 476 20.83 -6.76 8.68
CA ASP A 476 21.79 -6.68 9.78
C ASP A 476 22.30 -5.24 9.97
N ALA A 477 22.52 -4.51 8.88
CA ALA A 477 22.86 -3.09 8.94
C ALA A 477 21.72 -2.23 9.53
N MET A 478 20.45 -2.56 9.26
CA MET A 478 19.31 -1.89 9.89
C MET A 478 19.25 -2.16 11.40
N ASP A 479 19.46 -3.40 11.83
CA ASP A 479 19.50 -3.74 13.26
C ASP A 479 20.66 -3.02 13.96
N GLU A 480 21.81 -2.92 13.29
CA GLU A 480 22.98 -2.17 13.75
C GLU A 480 22.71 -0.66 13.83
N ASP A 481 22.09 -0.05 12.82
CA ASP A 481 21.68 1.36 12.85
C ASP A 481 20.77 1.64 14.06
N LEU A 482 19.84 0.73 14.38
CA LEU A 482 19.00 0.85 15.57
C LEU A 482 19.80 0.70 16.87
N ARG A 483 20.74 -0.25 16.95
CA ARG A 483 21.64 -0.43 18.10
C ARG A 483 22.46 0.83 18.37
N VAL A 484 23.12 1.36 17.35
CA VAL A 484 23.93 2.58 17.42
C VAL A 484 23.10 3.77 17.93
N PHE A 485 21.87 3.94 17.43
CA PHE A 485 20.98 4.97 17.96
C PHE A 485 20.70 4.76 19.46
N HIS A 486 20.39 3.54 19.88
CA HIS A 486 20.08 3.24 21.28
C HIS A 486 21.26 3.43 22.24
N GLU A 487 22.49 3.25 21.77
CA GLU A 487 23.71 3.55 22.53
C GLU A 487 23.89 5.05 22.74
N HIS A 488 23.57 5.85 21.73
CA HIS A 488 23.85 7.30 21.75
C HIS A 488 22.65 8.17 22.16
N LYS A 489 21.41 7.65 22.18
CA LYS A 489 20.20 8.44 22.53
C LYS A 489 20.28 9.13 23.90
N HIS A 490 21.13 8.63 24.82
CA HIS A 490 21.36 9.26 26.12
C HIS A 490 21.89 10.71 25.97
N LEU A 491 22.55 11.04 24.86
CA LEU A 491 23.02 12.38 24.53
C LEU A 491 21.89 13.41 24.42
N LEU A 492 20.64 12.98 24.24
CA LEU A 492 19.46 13.86 24.23
C LEU A 492 18.96 14.22 25.64
N VAL A 493 19.44 13.53 26.68
CA VAL A 493 19.05 13.75 28.08
C VAL A 493 19.87 14.89 28.67
N GLY A 494 19.21 15.80 29.40
CA GLY A 494 19.86 16.97 30.01
C GLY A 494 20.20 18.10 29.03
N ARG A 495 19.95 17.92 27.72
CA ARG A 495 20.16 18.97 26.70
C ARG A 495 18.91 19.82 26.50
N GLY A 496 18.93 21.04 27.03
CA GLY A 496 17.89 22.04 26.85
C GLY A 496 16.49 21.53 27.23
N LYS A 497 15.50 21.82 26.39
CA LYS A 497 14.10 21.38 26.58
C LYS A 497 13.78 20.02 25.93
N ILE A 498 14.77 19.21 25.53
CA ILE A 498 14.56 17.94 24.83
C ILE A 498 14.04 16.87 25.80
N PHE A 499 14.92 16.29 26.64
CA PHE A 499 14.54 15.32 27.65
C PHE A 499 15.15 15.63 29.01
N LYS A 500 14.30 15.66 30.05
CA LYS A 500 14.75 15.76 31.44
C LYS A 500 15.37 14.47 31.96
N ASN A 501 14.89 13.31 31.47
CA ASN A 501 15.37 11.98 31.83
C ASN A 501 15.05 10.98 30.71
N GLY A 502 15.66 9.79 30.76
CA GLY A 502 15.49 8.74 29.76
C GLY A 502 14.08 8.13 29.67
N LYS A 503 13.23 8.25 30.70
CA LYS A 503 11.86 7.70 30.70
C LYS A 503 10.94 8.30 29.64
N ARG A 504 11.37 9.38 28.98
CA ARG A 504 10.63 9.98 27.87
C ARG A 504 10.70 9.14 26.58
N PHE A 505 11.73 8.31 26.40
CA PHE A 505 11.83 7.40 25.26
C PHE A 505 10.74 6.33 25.29
N ASP A 506 10.31 5.88 26.47
CA ASP A 506 9.21 4.92 26.67
C ASP A 506 7.85 5.39 26.10
N LYS A 507 7.73 6.70 25.88
CA LYS A 507 6.53 7.33 25.31
C LYS A 507 6.52 7.32 23.79
N ILE A 508 7.65 7.03 23.14
CA ILE A 508 7.80 7.07 21.69
C ILE A 508 7.52 5.66 21.14
N ALA A 509 6.25 5.32 21.00
CA ALA A 509 5.82 4.01 20.48
C ALA A 509 6.44 3.70 19.11
N LYS A 510 6.56 4.72 18.25
CA LYS A 510 7.16 4.60 16.91
C LYS A 510 8.64 4.20 16.96
N LEU A 511 9.37 4.57 18.02
CA LEU A 511 10.77 4.17 18.20
C LEU A 511 10.83 2.69 18.58
N HIS A 512 9.95 2.27 19.48
CA HIS A 512 9.81 0.87 19.85
C HIS A 512 9.49 0.00 18.64
N MET A 513 8.65 0.47 17.72
CA MET A 513 8.25 -0.31 16.54
C MET A 513 9.40 -0.65 15.61
N LEU A 514 10.45 0.19 15.51
CA LEU A 514 11.57 -0.04 14.58
C LEU A 514 12.25 -1.40 14.77
N ARG A 515 12.25 -1.93 16.00
CA ARG A 515 12.83 -3.24 16.32
C ARG A 515 12.13 -4.42 15.65
N HIS A 516 10.89 -4.24 15.19
CA HIS A 516 10.09 -5.29 14.57
C HIS A 516 10.29 -5.36 13.06
N TRP A 517 10.97 -4.36 12.47
CA TRP A 517 11.02 -4.16 11.02
C TRP A 517 11.78 -5.26 10.30
N THR A 518 12.98 -5.60 10.75
CA THR A 518 13.80 -6.63 10.09
C THR A 518 13.13 -8.00 10.15
N HIS A 519 12.50 -8.35 11.29
CA HIS A 519 11.65 -9.55 11.39
C HIS A 519 10.47 -9.51 10.40
N SER A 520 9.69 -8.43 10.39
CA SER A 520 8.56 -8.28 9.48
C SER A 520 9.00 -8.33 8.01
N ILE A 521 10.16 -7.78 7.66
CA ILE A 521 10.69 -7.82 6.29
C ILE A 521 11.01 -9.24 5.86
N ARG A 522 11.63 -10.03 6.74
CA ARG A 522 11.87 -11.45 6.48
C ARG A 522 10.56 -12.22 6.29
N GLN A 523 9.54 -11.91 7.11
CA GLN A 523 8.24 -12.57 7.02
C GLN A 523 7.40 -12.13 5.83
N LEU A 524 7.40 -10.86 5.42
CA LEU A 524 6.38 -10.32 4.49
C LEU A 524 6.95 -9.69 3.20
N GLY A 525 8.26 -9.49 3.08
CA GLY A 525 8.88 -8.75 1.98
C GLY A 525 9.26 -7.32 2.40
N THR A 526 9.59 -6.42 1.48
CA THR A 526 9.98 -5.04 1.84
C THR A 526 8.76 -4.14 2.11
N PRO A 527 8.89 -3.08 2.93
CA PRO A 527 7.74 -2.30 3.42
C PRO A 527 6.96 -1.52 2.34
N ASP A 528 7.57 -1.24 1.19
CA ASP A 528 6.90 -0.66 0.02
C ASP A 528 5.80 -1.56 -0.56
N GLY A 529 5.76 -2.84 -0.18
CA GLY A 529 4.74 -3.79 -0.60
C GLY A 529 3.44 -3.77 0.21
N TYR A 530 3.41 -3.13 1.38
CA TYR A 530 2.28 -3.23 2.33
C TYR A 530 2.13 -2.02 3.29
N ASN A 531 2.46 -0.81 2.84
CA ASN A 531 2.37 0.42 3.65
C ASN A 531 1.01 1.15 3.57
N THR A 532 0.83 2.15 4.44
CA THR A 532 -0.38 2.99 4.53
C THR A 532 -0.49 4.10 3.49
N GLU A 533 0.55 4.35 2.68
CA GLU A 533 0.53 5.42 1.66
C GLU A 533 -0.52 5.14 0.58
N THR A 534 -0.63 3.88 0.14
CA THR A 534 -1.64 3.49 -0.85
C THR A 534 -3.07 3.66 -0.31
N PRO A 535 -3.45 3.10 0.86
CA PRO A 535 -4.76 3.37 1.48
C PRO A 535 -5.08 4.86 1.65
N GLU A 536 -4.11 5.69 2.04
CA GLU A 536 -4.32 7.14 2.19
C GLU A 536 -4.68 7.81 0.86
N GLN A 537 -4.00 7.44 -0.23
CA GLN A 537 -4.34 7.90 -1.58
C GLN A 537 -5.74 7.42 -1.99
N LEU A 538 -6.07 6.16 -1.70
CA LEU A 538 -7.37 5.56 -2.01
C LEU A 538 -8.52 6.21 -1.23
N HIS A 539 -8.28 6.89 -0.12
CA HIS A 539 -9.33 7.68 0.53
C HIS A 539 -9.86 8.80 -0.36
N ILE A 540 -9.04 9.35 -1.27
CA ILE A 540 -9.50 10.38 -2.21
C ILE A 540 -10.55 9.78 -3.14
N GLU A 541 -10.20 8.69 -3.82
CA GLU A 541 -11.02 8.02 -4.83
C GLU A 541 -12.27 7.36 -4.24
N TYR A 542 -12.12 6.65 -3.11
CA TYR A 542 -13.19 5.84 -2.56
C TYR A 542 -14.01 6.57 -1.50
N ALA A 543 -13.44 7.47 -0.70
CA ALA A 543 -14.18 8.14 0.37
C ALA A 543 -14.54 9.60 0.06
N LYS A 544 -13.54 10.44 -0.25
CA LYS A 544 -13.72 11.90 -0.38
C LYS A 544 -14.49 12.29 -1.64
N ILE A 545 -14.11 11.78 -2.82
CA ILE A 545 -14.80 12.07 -4.09
C ILE A 545 -16.26 11.54 -4.05
N PRO A 546 -16.54 10.29 -3.65
CA PRO A 546 -17.92 9.80 -3.62
C PRO A 546 -18.77 10.52 -2.58
N TRP A 547 -18.17 10.91 -1.45
CA TRP A 547 -18.84 11.77 -0.50
C TRP A 547 -19.16 13.13 -1.12
N ARG A 548 -18.21 13.78 -1.81
CA ARG A 548 -18.40 15.05 -2.57
C ARG A 548 -19.55 14.97 -3.57
N ALA A 549 -19.66 13.85 -4.28
CA ALA A 549 -20.73 13.59 -5.25
C ALA A 549 -22.11 13.29 -4.61
N SER A 550 -22.17 12.96 -3.32
CA SER A 550 -23.44 12.67 -2.63
C SER A 550 -24.18 13.93 -2.17
N ASN A 551 -25.47 13.79 -1.90
CA ASN A 551 -26.29 14.85 -1.30
C ASN A 551 -26.03 15.08 0.21
N LYS A 552 -25.06 14.38 0.81
CA LYS A 552 -24.64 14.44 2.23
C LYS A 552 -25.64 13.93 3.26
N ARG A 553 -26.83 13.49 2.83
CA ARG A 553 -27.85 12.86 3.67
C ARG A 553 -27.72 11.35 3.51
N GLU A 554 -27.36 10.66 4.60
CA GLU A 554 -27.10 9.21 4.58
C GLU A 554 -26.20 8.84 3.38
N PRO A 555 -24.95 9.34 3.36
CA PRO A 555 -24.15 9.36 2.14
C PRO A 555 -23.67 7.96 1.69
N LEU A 556 -23.56 6.99 2.60
CA LEU A 556 -22.93 5.69 2.30
C LEU A 556 -23.57 4.94 1.10
N PRO A 557 -24.90 4.75 1.00
CA PRO A 557 -25.54 4.17 -0.18
C PRO A 557 -25.22 4.90 -1.50
N GLN A 558 -25.12 6.24 -1.45
CA GLN A 558 -24.78 7.04 -2.63
C GLN A 558 -23.30 6.89 -3.00
N MET A 559 -22.41 6.85 -1.99
CA MET A 559 -20.98 6.66 -2.17
C MET A 559 -20.68 5.31 -2.82
N VAL A 560 -21.26 4.21 -2.32
CA VAL A 560 -21.02 2.89 -2.91
C VAL A 560 -21.60 2.77 -4.32
N LYS A 561 -22.75 3.42 -4.60
CA LYS A 561 -23.31 3.46 -5.95
C LYS A 561 -22.41 4.23 -6.91
N TYR A 562 -21.83 5.34 -6.45
CA TYR A 562 -20.83 6.09 -7.23
C TYR A 562 -19.61 5.21 -7.55
N VAL A 563 -19.01 4.59 -6.53
CA VAL A 563 -17.83 3.70 -6.69
C VAL A 563 -18.13 2.58 -7.69
N GLN A 564 -19.28 1.92 -7.54
CA GLN A 564 -19.67 0.80 -8.40
C GLN A 564 -19.86 1.23 -9.88
N ARG A 565 -20.33 2.45 -10.14
CA ARG A 565 -20.42 3.00 -11.51
C ARG A 565 -19.05 3.28 -12.11
N GLN A 566 -18.10 3.81 -11.33
CA GLN A 566 -16.73 4.05 -11.81
C GLN A 566 -16.05 2.73 -12.17
N GLU A 567 -16.22 1.70 -11.35
CA GLU A 567 -15.75 0.35 -11.66
C GLU A 567 -16.42 -0.24 -12.91
N ALA A 568 -17.72 -0.01 -13.09
CA ALA A 568 -18.48 -0.49 -14.25
C ALA A 568 -17.99 0.13 -15.56
N ILE A 569 -17.75 1.45 -15.56
CA ILE A 569 -17.20 2.19 -16.70
C ILE A 569 -15.82 1.63 -17.07
N ARG A 570 -14.93 1.47 -16.10
CA ARG A 570 -13.58 0.91 -16.33
C ARG A 570 -13.62 -0.52 -16.88
N LEU A 571 -14.48 -1.36 -16.32
CA LEU A 571 -14.66 -2.73 -16.80
C LEU A 571 -15.21 -2.73 -18.24
N HIS A 572 -16.20 -1.87 -18.52
CA HIS A 572 -16.79 -1.76 -19.84
C HIS A 572 -15.78 -1.28 -20.88
N ARG A 573 -14.96 -0.24 -20.59
CA ARG A 573 -13.88 0.21 -21.46
C ARG A 573 -12.97 -0.97 -21.86
N THR A 574 -12.53 -1.74 -20.87
CA THR A 574 -11.70 -2.93 -21.09
C THR A 574 -12.38 -3.96 -22.01
N TYR A 575 -13.68 -4.21 -21.83
CA TYR A 575 -14.44 -5.14 -22.67
C TYR A 575 -14.69 -4.61 -24.07
N LEU A 576 -14.89 -3.29 -24.21
CA LEU A 576 -15.11 -2.62 -25.47
C LEU A 576 -13.85 -2.62 -26.33
N ASP A 577 -12.70 -2.24 -25.77
CA ASP A 577 -11.41 -2.28 -26.46
C ASP A 577 -11.12 -3.70 -26.98
N ARG A 578 -11.33 -4.71 -26.13
CA ARG A 578 -11.18 -6.12 -26.53
C ARG A 578 -12.15 -6.51 -27.64
N TYR A 579 -13.43 -6.16 -27.53
CA TYR A 579 -14.43 -6.49 -28.54
C TYR A 579 -14.10 -5.86 -29.91
N LEU A 580 -13.59 -4.63 -29.93
CA LEU A 580 -13.21 -3.93 -31.15
C LEU A 580 -11.94 -4.53 -31.78
N THR A 581 -10.97 -4.94 -30.97
CA THR A 581 -9.74 -5.60 -31.46
C THR A 581 -9.95 -7.03 -31.93
N GLU A 582 -10.82 -7.82 -31.27
CA GLU A 582 -11.16 -9.20 -31.68
C GLU A 582 -11.90 -9.26 -33.03
N GLY A 583 -12.44 -8.14 -33.53
CA GLY A 583 -13.08 -8.01 -34.85
C GLY A 583 -12.16 -7.59 -36.01
N GLN A 584 -10.88 -7.35 -35.76
CA GLN A 584 -9.90 -6.83 -36.73
C GLN A 584 -8.65 -7.73 -36.84
N GLU A 585 -8.81 -9.00 -37.22
CA GLU A 585 -7.67 -9.79 -37.73
C GLU A 585 -7.40 -9.45 -39.22
N GLU A 586 -6.89 -8.24 -39.46
CA GLU A 586 -5.97 -7.95 -40.57
C GLU A 586 -5.05 -6.78 -40.16
N ALA A 587 -3.82 -7.15 -39.78
CA ALA A 587 -2.60 -6.34 -39.69
C ALA A 587 -2.64 -5.03 -38.88
N ILE A 588 -2.37 -5.12 -37.56
CA ILE A 588 -1.53 -4.13 -36.84
C ILE A 588 -0.63 -4.90 -35.86
N GLU A 589 0.68 -4.89 -36.11
CA GLU A 589 1.67 -5.18 -35.07
C GLU A 589 1.46 -4.19 -33.93
N ILE A 590 1.15 -4.70 -32.74
CA ILE A 590 1.04 -3.89 -31.54
C ILE A 590 2.43 -3.31 -31.26
N ASP A 591 2.59 -2.03 -31.57
CA ASP A 591 3.68 -1.22 -31.07
C ASP A 591 3.58 -1.18 -29.54
N GLN A 592 4.54 -1.81 -28.87
CA GLN A 592 4.62 -1.89 -27.42
C GLN A 592 5.12 -0.59 -26.78
N ASP A 593 5.38 0.47 -27.54
CA ASP A 593 5.98 1.71 -27.04
C ASP A 593 4.99 2.86 -26.78
N ALA A 594 3.67 2.61 -26.80
CA ALA A 594 2.65 3.64 -26.48
C ALA A 594 2.16 3.64 -25.02
N ALA A 595 2.72 2.81 -24.14
CA ALA A 595 2.30 2.70 -22.73
C ALA A 595 3.04 3.63 -21.76
N ASP A 596 3.90 4.53 -22.25
CA ASP A 596 4.65 5.50 -21.45
C ASP A 596 4.28 6.95 -21.79
N ALA A 597 3.00 7.22 -22.10
CA ALA A 597 2.46 8.54 -21.84
C ALA A 597 2.28 8.63 -20.31
N GLU A 598 3.22 9.30 -19.65
CA GLU A 598 3.14 9.67 -18.24
C GLU A 598 1.82 10.42 -17.98
N ASP A 599 0.81 9.69 -17.53
CA ASP A 599 -0.39 10.25 -16.94
C ASP A 599 0.03 10.98 -15.67
N ASN A 600 0.22 12.29 -15.82
CA ASN A 600 0.37 13.28 -14.75
C ASN A 600 -0.97 13.46 -13.99
N GLU A 601 -1.58 12.36 -13.52
CA GLU A 601 -2.81 12.39 -12.71
C GLU A 601 -2.54 12.79 -11.24
N ASP A 602 -1.26 12.91 -10.84
CA ASP A 602 -0.88 13.47 -9.54
C ASP A 602 -1.19 14.97 -9.42
N GLU A 603 -1.39 15.71 -10.53
CA GLU A 603 -1.65 17.16 -10.50
C GLU A 603 -3.15 17.53 -10.39
N LEU A 604 -4.10 16.69 -10.79
CA LEU A 604 -5.52 17.10 -10.75
C LEU A 604 -6.16 17.04 -9.36
N ALA A 605 -5.60 16.24 -8.44
CA ALA A 605 -6.18 16.03 -7.11
C ALA A 605 -5.77 17.12 -6.09
N GLU A 606 -4.62 17.76 -6.28
CA GLU A 606 -4.13 18.85 -5.40
C GLU A 606 -4.47 20.26 -5.93
N VAL A 607 -4.64 20.43 -7.25
CA VAL A 607 -4.96 21.75 -7.85
C VAL A 607 -6.36 22.28 -7.45
N LEU A 608 -7.29 21.41 -7.06
CA LEU A 608 -8.65 21.84 -6.68
C LEU A 608 -8.79 22.37 -5.24
N ASP A 609 -7.77 22.22 -4.38
CA ASP A 609 -7.77 22.82 -3.03
C ASP A 609 -6.86 24.06 -2.95
N GLU A 610 -5.96 24.28 -3.91
CA GLU A 610 -4.99 25.39 -3.91
C GLU A 610 -5.37 26.59 -4.81
N ALA A 611 -6.34 26.46 -5.72
CA ALA A 611 -6.67 27.52 -6.68
C ALA A 611 -7.63 28.62 -6.16
N ARG A 612 -7.48 29.09 -4.91
CA ARG A 612 -8.17 30.31 -4.45
C ARG A 612 -7.36 31.35 -3.70
N ASP A 613 -6.10 31.10 -3.34
CA ASP A 613 -5.27 32.10 -2.66
C ASP A 613 -3.82 32.05 -3.15
N ASP A 614 -3.54 32.66 -4.31
CA ASP A 614 -2.27 33.36 -4.71
C ASP A 614 -2.10 33.32 -6.26
N PRO A 615 -2.25 34.45 -6.99
CA PRO A 615 -2.16 34.48 -8.45
C PRO A 615 -0.73 34.39 -9.04
N GLY A 616 0.26 33.90 -8.28
CA GLY A 616 1.68 34.05 -8.62
C GLY A 616 2.46 32.84 -9.16
N LEU A 617 1.94 31.61 -9.14
CA LEU A 617 2.71 30.43 -9.57
C LEU A 617 2.25 29.88 -10.93
N VAL A 618 3.02 30.19 -11.96
CA VAL A 618 2.94 29.49 -13.25
C VAL A 618 3.64 28.15 -13.09
N ALA A 619 2.85 27.07 -12.98
CA ALA A 619 3.34 25.70 -13.02
C ALA A 619 3.90 25.39 -14.42
N GLN A 620 5.14 24.92 -14.49
CA GLN A 620 5.63 24.19 -15.65
C GLN A 620 5.50 22.69 -15.36
N PRO A 621 5.05 21.87 -16.34
CA PRO A 621 4.85 20.45 -16.15
C PRO A 621 6.16 19.77 -15.74
N VAL A 622 6.11 19.02 -14.65
CA VAL A 622 7.20 18.14 -14.21
C VAL A 622 7.09 16.86 -15.03
N VAL A 623 8.09 16.62 -15.86
CA VAL A 623 8.36 15.32 -16.50
C VAL A 623 9.14 14.49 -15.49
N TYR A 624 8.68 13.27 -15.20
CA TYR A 624 9.47 12.39 -14.34
C TYR A 624 10.70 11.92 -15.12
N PRO A 625 11.89 11.88 -14.52
CA PRO A 625 12.99 11.20 -15.15
C PRO A 625 12.67 9.70 -15.12
N SER A 626 12.07 9.19 -16.20
CA SER A 626 12.66 8.04 -16.88
C SER A 626 14.16 8.30 -16.82
N PRO A 627 15.00 7.42 -16.22
CA PRO A 627 16.43 7.67 -16.23
C PRO A 627 16.85 7.67 -17.69
N ILE A 628 16.86 8.86 -18.29
CA ILE A 628 17.63 9.14 -19.47
C ILE A 628 19.01 8.84 -18.94
N ARG A 629 19.55 7.69 -19.37
CA ARG A 629 20.97 7.44 -19.26
C ARG A 629 21.60 8.51 -20.14
N CYS A 630 21.80 9.69 -19.57
CA CYS A 630 22.52 10.78 -20.19
C CYS A 630 23.96 10.30 -20.28
N ILE A 631 24.30 9.71 -21.43
CA ILE A 631 25.69 9.53 -21.82
C ILE A 631 26.26 10.94 -21.91
N ALA A 632 27.30 11.22 -21.13
CA ALA A 632 28.00 12.49 -21.24
C ALA A 632 28.40 12.69 -22.71
N SER A 633 28.07 13.85 -23.29
CA SER A 633 28.34 14.14 -24.71
C SER A 633 29.84 14.05 -25.04
N ALA A 634 30.69 14.23 -24.02
CA ALA A 634 32.09 13.87 -24.03
C ALA A 634 32.35 12.83 -22.92
N PRO A 635 32.96 11.68 -23.23
CA PRO A 635 33.33 10.72 -22.21
C PRO A 635 34.38 11.35 -21.27
N THR A 636 34.18 11.20 -19.95
CA THR A 636 35.10 11.68 -18.93
C THR A 636 36.48 11.02 -19.01
N VAL A 637 36.57 9.88 -19.73
CA VAL A 637 37.79 9.13 -19.99
C VAL A 637 37.74 8.57 -21.44
N VAL A 638 38.74 8.88 -22.25
CA VAL A 638 38.88 8.40 -23.65
C VAL A 638 39.95 7.30 -23.76
N ASN A 639 39.93 6.53 -24.85
CA ASN A 639 40.95 5.52 -25.19
C ASN A 639 41.19 4.47 -24.09
N GLN A 640 40.13 3.97 -23.46
CA GLN A 640 40.24 2.92 -22.44
C GLN A 640 40.35 1.53 -23.08
N PRO A 641 41.30 0.68 -22.64
CA PRO A 641 41.32 -0.73 -23.00
C PRO A 641 40.02 -1.43 -22.56
N ILE A 642 39.51 -2.33 -23.39
CA ILE A 642 38.30 -3.12 -23.09
C ILE A 642 38.44 -3.89 -21.77
N GLN A 643 39.64 -4.42 -21.50
CA GLN A 643 39.97 -5.09 -20.24
C GLN A 643 39.72 -4.17 -19.02
N GLN A 644 40.11 -2.90 -19.12
CA GLN A 644 39.93 -1.92 -18.05
C GLN A 644 38.46 -1.55 -17.86
N LEU A 645 37.67 -1.52 -18.93
CA LEU A 645 36.21 -1.35 -18.86
C LEU A 645 35.54 -2.53 -18.13
N ARG A 646 36.03 -3.75 -18.33
CA ARG A 646 35.53 -4.95 -17.64
C ARG A 646 35.93 -4.98 -16.16
N ASP A 647 37.21 -4.78 -15.88
CA ASP A 647 37.77 -4.99 -14.53
C ASP A 647 37.44 -3.83 -13.57
N ARG A 648 37.45 -2.59 -14.07
CA ARG A 648 37.24 -1.39 -13.23
C ARG A 648 35.79 -0.92 -13.21
N TYR A 649 35.06 -1.09 -14.32
CA TYR A 649 33.68 -0.60 -14.47
C TYR A 649 32.66 -1.72 -14.57
N LEU A 650 33.07 -2.98 -14.36
CA LEU A 650 32.21 -4.17 -14.37
C LEU A 650 31.40 -4.36 -15.66
N ALA A 651 31.89 -3.81 -16.78
CA ALA A 651 31.23 -3.88 -18.09
C ALA A 651 31.51 -5.22 -18.80
N SER A 652 31.16 -6.34 -18.17
CA SER A 652 31.49 -7.70 -18.63
C SER A 652 30.94 -8.05 -20.01
N ASN A 653 29.85 -7.41 -20.42
CA ASN A 653 29.12 -7.69 -21.65
C ASN A 653 29.43 -6.70 -22.78
N ILE A 654 30.42 -5.81 -22.60
CA ILE A 654 30.68 -4.72 -23.56
C ILE A 654 30.96 -5.20 -24.98
N ILE A 655 31.66 -6.33 -25.16
CA ILE A 655 31.90 -6.93 -26.49
C ILE A 655 30.57 -7.45 -27.10
N PRO A 656 29.79 -8.33 -26.44
CA PRO A 656 28.47 -8.74 -26.91
C PRO A 656 27.53 -7.57 -27.23
N ASP A 657 27.48 -6.57 -26.36
CA ASP A 657 26.55 -5.43 -26.48
C ASP A 657 26.93 -4.50 -27.64
N ILE A 658 28.23 -4.27 -27.87
CA ILE A 658 28.71 -3.53 -29.05
C ILE A 658 28.36 -4.31 -30.33
N LYS A 659 28.52 -5.63 -30.33
CA LYS A 659 28.12 -6.46 -31.49
C LYS A 659 26.63 -6.34 -31.76
N ASP A 660 25.80 -6.46 -30.73
CA ASP A 660 24.35 -6.37 -30.86
C ASP A 660 23.91 -4.98 -31.35
N PHE A 661 24.52 -3.91 -30.82
CA PHE A 661 24.29 -2.55 -31.27
C PHE A 661 24.64 -2.34 -32.74
N LEU A 662 25.82 -2.81 -33.18
CA LEU A 662 26.26 -2.68 -34.57
C LEU A 662 25.33 -3.44 -35.53
N ILE A 663 24.88 -4.64 -35.15
CA ILE A 663 24.01 -5.47 -35.97
C ILE A 663 22.59 -4.90 -36.00
N ARG A 664 21.97 -4.67 -34.84
CA ARG A 664 20.55 -4.35 -34.74
C ARG A 664 20.22 -2.88 -34.92
N ARG A 665 21.12 -1.99 -34.49
CA ARG A 665 20.86 -0.55 -34.46
C ARG A 665 21.58 0.20 -35.57
N CYS A 666 22.77 -0.24 -35.95
CA CYS A 666 23.53 0.34 -37.07
C CYS A 666 23.40 -0.47 -38.38
N ASN A 667 22.70 -1.60 -38.37
CA ASN A 667 22.45 -2.44 -39.53
C ASN A 667 23.72 -2.95 -40.24
N VAL A 668 24.80 -3.17 -39.47
CA VAL A 668 26.06 -3.73 -39.98
C VAL A 668 25.88 -5.24 -40.22
N PRO A 669 26.22 -5.79 -41.40
CA PRO A 669 26.13 -7.22 -41.66
C PRO A 669 26.91 -8.03 -40.61
N THR A 670 26.34 -9.12 -40.12
CA THR A 670 26.95 -9.98 -39.09
C THR A 670 28.34 -10.49 -39.49
N THR A 671 28.62 -10.62 -40.78
CA THR A 671 29.92 -11.02 -41.35
C THR A 671 31.02 -9.96 -41.16
N ASP A 672 30.63 -8.71 -40.95
CA ASP A 672 31.53 -7.55 -40.97
C ASP A 672 31.80 -7.02 -39.56
N VAL A 673 31.20 -7.62 -38.53
CA VAL A 673 31.38 -7.26 -37.12
C VAL A 673 32.55 -8.02 -36.50
N LEU A 674 33.77 -7.54 -36.78
CA LEU A 674 35.01 -8.06 -36.20
C LEU A 674 35.37 -7.31 -34.91
N VAL A 675 34.60 -7.53 -33.84
CA VAL A 675 34.96 -7.06 -32.50
C VAL A 675 35.61 -8.22 -31.74
N SER A 676 36.94 -8.17 -31.58
CA SER A 676 37.75 -9.12 -30.82
C SER A 676 38.65 -8.40 -29.82
N GLU A 677 39.10 -9.12 -28.80
CA GLU A 677 40.15 -8.66 -27.88
C GLU A 677 41.47 -8.64 -28.65
N ILE A 678 41.82 -7.50 -29.25
CA ILE A 678 43.19 -7.31 -29.75
C ILE A 678 44.06 -7.01 -28.53
N ILE A 679 44.86 -8.00 -28.15
CA ILE A 679 45.99 -7.81 -27.24
C ILE A 679 47.10 -7.14 -28.05
N THR A 680 47.24 -5.81 -27.91
CA THR A 680 48.46 -5.08 -28.29
C THR A 680 48.81 -4.12 -27.18
#